data_AF-A0A0P7TE25-F1
#
_entry.id   AF-A0A0P7TE25-F1
#
_cell.length_a   1.000
_cell.length_b   1.000
_cell.length_c   1.000
_cell.angle_alpha   90.00
_cell.angle_beta   90.00
_cell.angle_gamma   90.00
#
_symmetry.space_group_name_H-M   'P 1'
#
loop_
_entity.id
_entity.type
_entity.pdbx_description
1 polymer ?
#
loop_
_entity_poly.entity_id
_entity_poly.type
_entity_poly.pdbx_seq_one_letter_code
_entity_poly.pdbx_strand_id
1 'polypeptide(L)'
;VSESTAVSKLEAAVLQVQKLEAQKLRLEQQLDDKEQALYFARLEGRNRARHLRETVQSLRRQFSGALPLAQQEKLSRTMMQLQKDKLKQLRDAQQAEQERKKAEEKALELELRLTGLEELTATLKDVKGAQKVIEWHKKMEEVRLQELRHIREISSQKEEIKYLTNIVAEQERTISALEEEIVHQSKFHEEHQLSWDQREVELERQLDIYEKQRNEIVGTAQKLEEATGSVPDPSMPLAHQLDVALEKIKEHIRTILETQAVCRALDQKLKEKEAALWKAEQNILSRDKVINELRLRLPAVSQREILLTDLGKHDEDQENQVGLKVAHQAIDSLQAQLSQKEEVLKKYQSLLARARQEQEDMTKKYEEELRNLHKKLDLHTDSSLDKFKQTALELMKKPTIMVPTTKHLVRLAELEQNVAEQDSSLSSLRDKLRTANAELEQQKQIAAAKISNLTSEKAKLEQLHGTQVKRLEQEAEELRAQLSQMESEVRCLRTELEAQKEANIRSPTNTMKNLVERLKAQLALKEKQQKALSKALLELRSEMTAHAEQEIIASSAQKEESLNIQQIVDKHTKDLRTHVQDLQEELQTTRENLKVAKTREISLKKEVEGLNKDVQRSQKCLSKLQNEKDRQEEEIEDLKKRIKRLTSGLQSKAEAEGKGTGVEELQRRIKRLEAELEQRSGVQQADQKTSTKEEILRWEENKKWQARMESLRNKLKDKEKEAEALAKQLNTLKELYSKLDQEKLVLQKKLKGRGVTVDQVVGTRTLESEREIDELKRRNADLEQQILIIRQQQALPRDAAIEEMTLKNQYLEDRLLSLERQMSKEQPSRPSTSGRGSSTSSQREHELQKENLKLSAENLELRFQLEQANQDLPRLKDQVEDLKEMCKVLKEEKMDIERKLGNVRGSGRSGKTIPELEKTIALMKKVVERVQRENESLKMGPSALAQDRMKAVQLENEKIK
;
A
#
# COMPACT_ATOMS: atom_id res chain seq x y z
N VAL A 1 37.76 47.81 -115.23
CA VAL A 1 37.78 48.13 -113.78
C VAL A 1 39.20 48.54 -113.44
N SER A 2 39.42 49.65 -112.75
CA SER A 2 40.78 50.08 -112.36
C SER A 2 41.28 49.30 -111.14
N GLU A 3 42.59 49.13 -111.05
CA GLU A 3 43.25 48.40 -109.95
C GLU A 3 42.87 48.97 -108.58
N SER A 4 42.81 50.30 -108.45
CA SER A 4 42.34 50.99 -107.24
C SER A 4 40.95 50.51 -106.76
N THR A 5 40.00 50.24 -107.66
CA THR A 5 38.68 49.71 -107.27
C THR A 5 38.75 48.24 -106.84
N ALA A 6 39.70 47.46 -107.37
CA ALA A 6 39.92 46.09 -106.94
C ALA A 6 40.60 46.03 -105.56
N VAL A 7 41.62 46.87 -105.33
CA VAL A 7 42.31 47.02 -104.04
C VAL A 7 41.34 47.47 -102.95
N SER A 8 40.54 48.52 -103.19
CA SER A 8 39.55 48.98 -102.21
C SER A 8 38.49 47.93 -101.86
N LYS A 9 38.08 47.08 -102.83
CA LYS A 9 37.19 45.94 -102.56
C LYS A 9 37.88 44.83 -101.77
N LEU A 10 39.16 44.57 -102.02
CA LEU A 10 39.96 43.61 -101.24
C LEU A 10 40.14 44.09 -99.80
N GLU A 11 40.50 45.35 -99.59
CA GLU A 11 40.60 45.97 -98.26
C GLU A 11 39.27 45.91 -97.50
N ALA A 12 38.14 46.22 -98.16
CA ALA A 12 36.82 46.09 -97.56
C ALA A 12 36.47 44.64 -97.18
N ALA A 13 36.86 43.66 -98.00
CA ALA A 13 36.68 42.24 -97.70
C ALA A 13 37.58 41.78 -96.53
N VAL A 14 38.85 42.21 -96.48
CA VAL A 14 39.78 41.93 -95.37
C VAL A 14 39.26 42.52 -94.06
N LEU A 15 38.75 43.76 -94.06
CA LEU A 15 38.12 44.37 -92.89
C LEU A 15 36.84 43.63 -92.46
N GLN A 16 36.07 43.08 -93.39
CA GLN A 16 34.93 42.22 -93.06
C GLN A 16 35.37 40.88 -92.45
N VAL A 17 36.41 40.23 -92.98
CA VAL A 17 36.99 39.00 -92.43
C VAL A 17 37.51 39.23 -91.02
N GLN A 18 38.35 40.26 -90.80
CA GLN A 18 38.85 40.62 -89.46
C GLN A 18 37.72 40.91 -88.47
N LYS A 19 36.63 41.56 -88.91
CA LYS A 19 35.45 41.79 -88.08
C LYS A 19 34.71 40.50 -87.73
N LEU A 20 34.62 39.55 -88.66
CA LEU A 20 34.01 38.23 -88.44
C LEU A 20 34.89 37.36 -87.53
N GLU A 21 36.21 37.39 -87.68
CA GLU A 21 37.18 36.71 -86.80
C GLU A 21 37.10 37.26 -85.36
N ALA A 22 37.07 38.58 -85.20
CA ALA A 22 36.88 39.21 -83.89
C ALA A 22 35.50 38.92 -83.28
N GLN A 23 34.46 38.70 -84.09
CA GLN A 23 33.15 38.24 -83.62
C GLN A 23 33.18 36.76 -83.23
N LYS A 24 33.85 35.91 -84.01
CA LYS A 24 34.05 34.48 -83.74
C LYS A 24 34.77 34.27 -82.41
N LEU A 25 35.92 34.92 -82.21
CA LEU A 25 36.70 34.85 -80.97
C LEU A 25 35.87 35.27 -79.73
N ARG A 26 35.04 36.31 -79.85
CA ARG A 26 34.12 36.72 -78.77
C ARG A 26 33.02 35.70 -78.50
N LEU A 27 32.53 34.99 -79.51
CA LEU A 27 31.53 33.93 -79.36
C LEU A 27 32.14 32.65 -78.79
N GLU A 28 33.37 32.31 -79.15
CA GLU A 28 34.15 31.21 -78.57
C GLU A 28 34.42 31.48 -77.09
N GLN A 29 34.92 32.67 -76.72
CA GLN A 29 35.11 33.05 -75.33
C GLN A 29 33.77 33.03 -74.53
N GLN A 30 32.67 33.49 -75.12
CA GLN A 30 31.34 33.40 -74.51
C GLN A 30 30.79 31.97 -74.41
N LEU A 31 31.30 31.03 -75.20
CA LEU A 31 30.97 29.61 -75.09
C LEU A 31 31.75 29.00 -73.94
N ASP A 32 33.06 29.22 -73.88
CA ASP A 32 33.95 28.76 -72.79
C ASP A 32 33.46 29.25 -71.42
N ASP A 33 33.12 30.54 -71.29
CA ASP A 33 32.55 31.12 -70.07
C ASP A 33 31.26 30.40 -69.63
N LYS A 34 30.39 30.04 -70.59
CA LYS A 34 29.14 29.32 -70.32
C LYS A 34 29.39 27.86 -69.96
N GLU A 35 30.34 27.19 -70.60
CA GLU A 35 30.69 25.80 -70.29
C GLU A 35 31.32 25.68 -68.89
N GLN A 36 32.20 26.62 -68.53
CA GLN A 36 32.74 26.71 -67.16
C GLN A 36 31.64 26.97 -66.13
N ALA A 37 30.76 27.96 -66.36
CA ALA A 37 29.64 28.24 -65.46
C ALA A 37 28.71 27.03 -65.28
N LEU A 38 28.46 26.29 -66.37
CA LEU A 38 27.62 25.09 -66.36
C LEU A 38 28.31 23.91 -65.66
N TYR A 39 29.62 23.78 -65.76
CA TYR A 39 30.42 22.82 -64.98
C TYR A 39 30.33 23.11 -63.47
N PHE A 40 30.56 24.35 -63.05
CA PHE A 40 30.45 24.73 -61.63
C PHE A 40 29.02 24.54 -61.10
N ALA A 41 27.99 24.92 -61.85
CA ALA A 41 26.60 24.70 -61.45
C ALA A 41 26.25 23.21 -61.26
N ARG A 42 26.78 22.32 -62.12
CA ARG A 42 26.63 20.86 -61.95
C ARG A 42 27.38 20.35 -60.71
N LEU A 43 28.59 20.82 -60.47
CA LEU A 43 29.41 20.42 -59.32
C LEU A 43 28.76 20.85 -57.99
N GLU A 44 28.28 22.10 -57.92
CA GLU A 44 27.52 22.59 -56.76
C GLU A 44 26.22 21.81 -56.55
N GLY A 45 25.46 21.54 -57.62
CA GLY A 45 24.23 20.74 -57.55
C GLY A 45 24.48 19.36 -56.94
N ARG A 46 25.54 18.66 -57.35
CA ARG A 46 25.94 17.36 -56.77
C ARG A 46 26.38 17.48 -55.32
N ASN A 47 27.17 18.49 -54.97
CA ASN A 47 27.63 18.67 -53.59
C ASN A 47 26.46 18.98 -52.64
N ARG A 48 25.50 19.82 -53.07
CA ARG A 48 24.26 20.08 -52.33
C ARG A 48 23.41 18.82 -52.21
N ALA A 49 23.25 18.03 -53.27
CA ALA A 49 22.51 16.77 -53.24
C ALA A 49 23.16 15.71 -52.33
N ARG A 50 24.50 15.60 -52.32
CA ARG A 50 25.24 14.73 -51.40
C ARG A 50 25.02 15.15 -49.95
N HIS A 51 25.20 16.44 -49.66
CA HIS A 51 25.02 16.96 -48.30
C HIS A 51 23.58 16.80 -47.80
N LEU A 52 22.58 17.07 -48.64
CA LEU A 52 21.17 16.82 -48.30
C LEU A 52 20.90 15.35 -47.99
N ARG A 53 21.50 14.40 -48.72
CA ARG A 53 21.36 12.96 -48.43
C ARG A 53 22.07 12.54 -47.15
N GLU A 54 23.25 13.06 -46.87
CA GLU A 54 23.93 12.88 -45.58
C GLU A 54 23.09 13.43 -44.42
N THR A 55 22.49 14.62 -44.59
CA THR A 55 21.58 15.21 -43.61
C THR A 55 20.31 14.38 -43.45
N VAL A 56 19.65 13.95 -44.53
CA VAL A 56 18.46 13.08 -44.47
C VAL A 56 18.79 11.73 -43.85
N GLN A 57 19.95 11.13 -44.12
CA GLN A 57 20.37 9.88 -43.48
C GLN A 57 20.67 10.09 -41.98
N SER A 58 21.29 11.21 -41.61
CA SER A 58 21.51 11.58 -40.21
C SER A 58 20.19 11.81 -39.47
N LEU A 59 19.27 12.58 -40.05
CA LEU A 59 17.93 12.81 -39.53
C LEU A 59 17.16 11.49 -39.43
N ARG A 60 17.17 10.62 -40.44
CA ARG A 60 16.58 9.27 -40.35
C ARG A 60 17.16 8.49 -39.17
N ARG A 61 18.49 8.48 -38.96
CA ARG A 61 19.11 7.84 -37.77
C ARG A 61 18.70 8.48 -36.44
N GLN A 62 18.40 9.77 -36.41
CA GLN A 62 17.95 10.49 -35.21
C GLN A 62 16.45 10.30 -34.93
N PHE A 63 15.64 10.15 -35.97
CA PHE A 63 14.17 10.14 -35.90
C PHE A 63 13.52 8.77 -36.15
N SER A 64 14.27 7.72 -36.51
CA SER A 64 13.73 6.36 -36.71
C SER A 64 13.43 5.60 -35.40
N GLY A 65 13.31 6.28 -34.27
CA GLY A 65 13.03 5.68 -32.94
C GLY A 65 14.14 4.76 -32.36
N ALA A 66 15.12 4.37 -33.18
CA ALA A 66 16.21 3.48 -32.81
C ALA A 66 17.27 4.23 -31.99
N LEU A 67 17.12 4.19 -30.66
CA LEU A 67 18.20 4.57 -29.74
C LEU A 67 19.48 3.79 -30.08
N PRO A 68 20.68 4.42 -30.05
CA PRO A 68 21.94 3.71 -30.22
C PRO A 68 22.01 2.47 -29.34
N LEU A 69 22.52 1.35 -29.86
CA LEU A 69 22.46 0.04 -29.18
C LEU A 69 22.92 0.08 -27.72
N ALA A 70 23.97 0.83 -27.39
CA ALA A 70 24.44 1.01 -26.01
C ALA A 70 23.43 1.75 -25.09
N GLN A 71 22.65 2.69 -25.62
CA GLN A 71 21.55 3.35 -24.90
C GLN A 71 20.32 2.43 -24.80
N GLN A 72 20.01 1.66 -25.84
CA GLN A 72 18.96 0.64 -25.83
C GLN A 72 19.27 -0.47 -24.81
N GLU A 73 20.52 -0.94 -24.73
CA GLU A 73 21.00 -1.88 -23.72
C GLU A 73 20.94 -1.29 -22.31
N LYS A 74 21.27 0.00 -22.15
CA LYS A 74 21.15 0.66 -20.83
C LYS A 74 19.68 0.71 -20.40
N LEU A 75 18.79 1.09 -21.32
CA LEU A 75 17.35 1.13 -21.10
C LEU A 75 16.76 -0.25 -20.81
N SER A 76 17.17 -1.29 -21.54
CA SER A 76 16.69 -2.66 -21.30
C SER A 76 17.18 -3.20 -19.95
N ARG A 77 18.43 -2.93 -19.56
CA ARG A 77 18.95 -3.26 -18.22
C ARG A 77 18.19 -2.52 -17.11
N THR A 78 17.91 -1.23 -17.27
CA THR A 78 17.09 -0.49 -16.28
C THR A 78 15.64 -0.96 -16.26
N MET A 79 15.06 -1.31 -17.40
CA MET A 79 13.69 -1.84 -17.49
C MET A 79 13.58 -3.22 -16.83
N MET A 80 14.54 -4.13 -17.07
CA MET A 80 14.63 -5.42 -16.39
C MET A 80 14.81 -5.27 -14.88
N GLN A 81 15.62 -4.30 -14.44
CA GLN A 81 15.79 -4.02 -13.01
C GLN A 81 14.50 -3.45 -12.40
N LEU A 82 13.83 -2.50 -13.06
CA LEU A 82 12.53 -1.97 -12.62
C LEU A 82 11.43 -3.03 -12.59
N GLN A 83 11.38 -3.95 -13.56
CA GLN A 83 10.47 -5.10 -13.54
C GLN A 83 10.76 -6.04 -12.37
N LYS A 84 12.04 -6.34 -12.11
CA LYS A 84 12.46 -7.15 -10.97
C LYS A 84 12.10 -6.49 -9.63
N ASP A 85 12.29 -5.18 -9.51
CA ASP A 85 11.97 -4.42 -8.31
C ASP A 85 10.46 -4.26 -8.12
N LYS A 86 9.68 -4.06 -9.20
CA LYS A 86 8.21 -4.11 -9.17
C LYS A 86 7.70 -5.49 -8.73
N LEU A 87 8.27 -6.57 -9.26
CA LEU A 87 7.94 -7.94 -8.84
C LEU A 87 8.36 -8.24 -7.40
N LYS A 88 9.37 -7.56 -6.87
CA LYS A 88 9.75 -7.65 -5.46
C LYS A 88 8.74 -6.87 -4.60
N GLN A 89 8.48 -5.61 -4.91
CA GLN A 89 7.50 -4.76 -4.23
C GLN A 89 6.10 -5.39 -4.19
N LEU A 90 5.65 -6.03 -5.28
CA LEU A 90 4.37 -6.74 -5.30
C LEU A 90 4.36 -7.95 -4.34
N ARG A 91 5.46 -8.69 -4.23
CA ARG A 91 5.59 -9.80 -3.25
C ARG A 91 5.64 -9.29 -1.83
N ASP A 92 6.45 -8.27 -1.56
CA ASP A 92 6.59 -7.64 -0.25
C ASP A 92 5.24 -7.05 0.20
N ALA A 93 4.48 -6.41 -0.71
CA ALA A 93 3.14 -5.90 -0.46
C ALA A 93 2.10 -7.00 -0.21
N GLN A 94 2.11 -8.08 -0.99
CA GLN A 94 1.24 -9.24 -0.75
C GLN A 94 1.54 -9.92 0.59
N GLN A 95 2.81 -10.02 0.97
CA GLN A 95 3.21 -10.56 2.27
C GLN A 95 2.74 -9.65 3.41
N ALA A 96 2.96 -8.34 3.32
CA ALA A 96 2.46 -7.37 4.29
C ALA A 96 0.92 -7.38 4.40
N GLU A 97 0.20 -7.54 3.28
CA GLU A 97 -1.26 -7.68 3.29
C GLU A 97 -1.71 -8.99 3.98
N GLN A 98 -1.02 -10.10 3.75
CA GLN A 98 -1.29 -11.36 4.45
C GLN A 98 -0.97 -11.29 5.94
N GLU A 99 0.11 -10.62 6.34
CA GLU A 99 0.47 -10.39 7.74
C GLU A 99 -0.54 -9.47 8.43
N ARG A 100 -1.00 -8.40 7.75
CA ARG A 100 -2.11 -7.56 8.22
C ARG A 100 -3.39 -8.37 8.41
N LYS A 101 -3.81 -9.17 7.41
CA LYS A 101 -5.01 -10.02 7.53
C LYS A 101 -4.92 -10.98 8.71
N LYS A 102 -3.77 -11.65 8.90
CA LYS A 102 -3.52 -12.53 10.06
C LYS A 102 -3.56 -11.77 11.40
N ALA A 103 -3.20 -10.49 11.43
CA ALA A 103 -3.29 -9.65 12.62
C ALA A 103 -4.75 -9.21 12.89
N GLU A 104 -5.48 -8.82 11.84
CA GLU A 104 -6.91 -8.48 11.89
C GLU A 104 -7.77 -9.67 12.31
N GLU A 105 -7.53 -10.87 11.76
CA GLU A 105 -8.17 -12.12 12.17
C GLU A 105 -7.96 -12.43 13.66
N LYS A 106 -6.74 -12.26 14.17
CA LYS A 106 -6.43 -12.44 15.60
C LYS A 106 -7.06 -11.37 16.48
N ALA A 107 -7.14 -10.12 16.02
CA ALA A 107 -7.81 -9.05 16.75
C ALA A 107 -9.31 -9.35 16.88
N LEU A 108 -9.98 -9.72 15.78
CA LEU A 108 -11.38 -10.13 15.77
C LEU A 108 -11.64 -11.38 16.63
N GLU A 109 -10.74 -12.35 16.64
CA GLU A 109 -10.84 -13.52 17.53
C GLU A 109 -10.77 -13.12 19.02
N LEU A 110 -9.87 -12.19 19.38
CA LEU A 110 -9.75 -11.69 20.75
C LEU A 110 -10.94 -10.82 21.16
N GLU A 111 -11.48 -9.99 20.26
CA GLU A 111 -12.71 -9.22 20.49
C GLU A 111 -13.93 -10.13 20.69
N LEU A 112 -14.07 -11.20 19.88
CA LEU A 112 -15.11 -12.22 20.05
C LEU A 112 -14.98 -12.96 21.39
N ARG A 113 -13.75 -13.25 21.83
CA ARG A 113 -13.49 -13.87 23.14
C ARG A 113 -13.80 -12.90 24.29
N LEU A 114 -13.43 -11.63 24.17
CA LEU A 114 -13.72 -10.59 25.17
C LEU A 114 -15.23 -10.40 25.33
N THR A 115 -15.93 -10.13 24.23
CA THR A 115 -17.39 -9.95 24.21
C THR A 115 -18.14 -11.20 24.68
N GLY A 116 -17.68 -12.41 24.33
CA GLY A 116 -18.22 -13.66 24.85
C GLY A 116 -18.03 -13.83 26.37
N LEU A 117 -16.89 -13.41 26.93
CA LEU A 117 -16.64 -13.40 28.38
C LEU A 117 -17.45 -12.31 29.11
N GLU A 118 -17.66 -11.15 28.48
CA GLU A 118 -18.52 -10.08 28.98
C GLU A 118 -20.00 -10.50 28.99
N GLU A 119 -20.49 -11.12 27.90
CA GLU A 119 -21.84 -11.70 27.87
C GLU A 119 -21.98 -12.79 28.95
N LEU A 120 -21.03 -13.73 29.07
CA LEU A 120 -21.04 -14.77 30.11
C LEU A 120 -21.03 -14.19 31.54
N THR A 121 -20.20 -13.19 31.83
CA THR A 121 -20.21 -12.56 33.16
C THR A 121 -21.48 -11.73 33.41
N ALA A 122 -22.11 -11.19 32.36
CA ALA A 122 -23.42 -10.55 32.45
C ALA A 122 -24.59 -11.57 32.53
N THR A 123 -24.42 -12.81 32.09
CA THR A 123 -25.41 -13.89 32.31
C THR A 123 -25.31 -14.46 33.72
N LEU A 124 -24.10 -14.70 34.23
CA LEU A 124 -23.86 -15.22 35.59
C LEU A 124 -24.29 -14.25 36.71
N LYS A 125 -24.38 -12.94 36.41
CA LYS A 125 -24.89 -11.92 37.33
C LYS A 125 -26.43 -11.77 37.32
N ASP A 126 -27.13 -12.48 36.44
CA ASP A 126 -28.56 -12.29 36.18
C ASP A 126 -29.32 -13.62 36.34
N VAL A 127 -30.46 -13.61 37.02
CA VAL A 127 -31.20 -14.83 37.41
C VAL A 127 -31.90 -15.50 36.21
N LYS A 128 -31.85 -14.90 35.02
CA LYS A 128 -32.57 -15.30 33.80
C LYS A 128 -31.76 -16.13 32.79
N GLY A 129 -30.80 -16.93 33.25
CA GLY A 129 -29.90 -17.70 32.38
C GLY A 129 -30.60 -18.52 31.27
N ALA A 130 -31.75 -19.15 31.57
CA ALA A 130 -32.50 -19.94 30.61
C ALA A 130 -33.06 -19.14 29.41
N GLN A 131 -33.44 -17.87 29.59
CA GLN A 131 -33.89 -17.02 28.48
C GLN A 131 -32.73 -16.63 27.56
N LYS A 132 -31.56 -16.30 28.13
CA LYS A 132 -30.36 -15.95 27.35
C LYS A 132 -29.86 -17.13 26.50
N VAL A 133 -29.98 -18.37 26.98
CA VAL A 133 -29.67 -19.58 26.18
C VAL A 133 -30.58 -19.71 24.94
N ILE A 134 -31.88 -19.44 25.07
CA ILE A 134 -32.82 -19.46 23.94
C ILE A 134 -32.50 -18.34 22.93
N GLU A 135 -32.12 -17.15 23.41
CA GLU A 135 -31.66 -16.05 22.57
C GLU A 135 -30.35 -16.37 21.85
N TRP A 136 -29.38 -17.01 22.51
CA TRP A 136 -28.15 -17.49 21.89
C TRP A 136 -28.41 -18.55 20.81
N HIS A 137 -29.34 -19.49 21.03
CA HIS A 137 -29.72 -20.46 19.99
C HIS A 137 -30.33 -19.77 18.75
N LYS A 138 -31.23 -18.79 18.95
CA LYS A 138 -31.79 -17.99 17.84
C LYS A 138 -30.70 -17.20 17.10
N LYS A 139 -29.82 -16.49 17.82
CA LYS A 139 -28.67 -15.79 17.24
C LYS A 139 -27.79 -16.75 16.42
N MET A 140 -27.53 -17.96 16.93
CA MET A 140 -26.69 -18.95 16.24
C MET A 140 -27.35 -19.51 14.96
N GLU A 141 -28.66 -19.72 14.94
CA GLU A 141 -29.39 -20.08 13.72
C GLU A 141 -29.43 -18.92 12.71
N GLU A 142 -29.60 -17.69 13.18
CA GLU A 142 -29.62 -16.49 12.34
C GLU A 142 -28.25 -16.21 11.71
N VAL A 143 -27.16 -16.37 12.46
CA VAL A 143 -25.78 -16.31 11.95
C VAL A 143 -25.52 -17.40 10.91
N ARG A 144 -25.90 -18.66 11.16
CA ARG A 144 -25.78 -19.74 10.15
C ARG A 144 -26.54 -19.42 8.85
N LEU A 145 -27.70 -18.78 8.95
CA LEU A 145 -28.48 -18.33 7.78
C LEU A 145 -27.86 -17.12 7.07
N GLN A 146 -27.02 -16.33 7.74
CA GLN A 146 -26.22 -15.26 7.12
C GLN A 146 -24.95 -15.83 6.47
N GLU A 147 -24.23 -16.74 7.14
CA GLU A 147 -23.09 -17.48 6.57
C GLU A 147 -23.48 -18.19 5.27
N LEU A 148 -24.61 -18.90 5.24
CA LEU A 148 -25.10 -19.56 4.02
C LEU A 148 -25.50 -18.59 2.89
N ARG A 149 -25.85 -17.33 3.20
CA ARG A 149 -26.07 -16.30 2.18
C ARG A 149 -24.74 -15.77 1.65
N HIS A 150 -23.83 -15.39 2.54
CA HIS A 150 -22.51 -14.89 2.16
C HIS A 150 -21.67 -15.93 1.41
N ILE A 151 -21.76 -17.23 1.74
CA ILE A 151 -21.11 -18.30 0.96
C ILE A 151 -21.63 -18.33 -0.49
N ARG A 152 -22.94 -18.12 -0.70
CA ARG A 152 -23.53 -18.07 -2.06
C ARG A 152 -23.11 -16.79 -2.79
N GLU A 153 -23.13 -15.64 -2.14
CA GLU A 153 -22.66 -14.37 -2.69
C GLU A 153 -21.17 -14.45 -3.10
N ILE A 154 -20.32 -14.98 -2.22
CA ILE A 154 -18.90 -15.24 -2.49
C ILE A 154 -18.71 -16.22 -3.65
N SER A 155 -19.55 -17.26 -3.78
CA SER A 155 -19.48 -18.16 -4.95
C SER A 155 -19.84 -17.44 -6.25
N SER A 156 -20.88 -16.61 -6.26
CA SER A 156 -21.28 -15.80 -7.42
C SER A 156 -20.19 -14.80 -7.82
N GLN A 157 -19.62 -14.09 -6.84
CA GLN A 157 -18.52 -13.15 -7.07
C GLN A 157 -17.25 -13.86 -7.56
N LYS A 158 -16.95 -15.07 -7.09
CA LYS A 158 -15.83 -15.88 -7.61
C LYS A 158 -16.04 -16.32 -9.05
N GLU A 159 -17.26 -16.60 -9.47
CA GLU A 159 -17.58 -16.90 -10.88
C GLU A 159 -17.49 -15.65 -11.76
N GLU A 160 -17.97 -14.50 -11.28
CA GLU A 160 -17.85 -13.22 -11.95
C GLU A 160 -16.39 -12.76 -12.11
N ILE A 161 -15.57 -12.85 -11.06
CA ILE A 161 -14.14 -12.56 -11.10
C ILE A 161 -13.43 -13.48 -12.11
N LYS A 162 -13.74 -14.78 -12.15
CA LYS A 162 -13.17 -15.70 -13.15
C LYS A 162 -13.55 -15.30 -14.58
N TYR A 163 -14.81 -14.94 -14.80
CA TYR A 163 -15.28 -14.50 -16.12
C TYR A 163 -14.56 -13.22 -16.58
N LEU A 164 -14.46 -12.21 -15.71
CA LEU A 164 -13.73 -10.98 -16.00
C LEU A 164 -12.22 -11.22 -16.20
N THR A 165 -11.62 -12.10 -15.40
CA THR A 165 -10.19 -12.47 -15.55
C THR A 165 -9.93 -13.15 -16.90
N ASN A 166 -10.84 -14.00 -17.37
CA ASN A 166 -10.72 -14.63 -18.68
C ASN A 166 -10.83 -13.62 -19.82
N ILE A 167 -11.76 -12.64 -19.74
CA ILE A 167 -11.88 -11.56 -20.72
C ILE A 167 -10.59 -10.72 -20.77
N VAL A 168 -10.06 -10.32 -19.61
CA VAL A 168 -8.79 -9.56 -19.56
C VAL A 168 -7.65 -10.37 -20.19
N ALA A 169 -7.54 -11.66 -19.89
CA ALA A 169 -6.52 -12.52 -20.50
C ALA A 169 -6.72 -12.74 -22.01
N GLU A 170 -7.95 -12.66 -22.53
CA GLU A 170 -8.22 -12.66 -23.97
C GLU A 170 -7.83 -11.33 -24.61
N GLN A 171 -8.18 -10.20 -23.99
CA GLN A 171 -7.77 -8.86 -24.43
C GLN A 171 -6.24 -8.69 -24.41
N GLU A 172 -5.55 -9.15 -23.37
CA GLU A 172 -4.08 -9.15 -23.28
C GLU A 172 -3.45 -9.92 -24.45
N ARG A 173 -3.95 -11.11 -24.79
CA ARG A 173 -3.48 -11.88 -25.97
C ARG A 173 -3.74 -11.13 -27.28
N THR A 174 -4.89 -10.47 -27.42
CA THR A 174 -5.19 -9.66 -28.61
C THR A 174 -4.27 -8.45 -28.72
N ILE A 175 -4.00 -7.76 -27.62
CA ILE A 175 -3.04 -6.64 -27.57
C ILE A 175 -1.64 -7.12 -27.97
N SER A 176 -1.13 -8.20 -27.37
CA SER A 176 0.19 -8.74 -27.76
C SER A 176 0.28 -9.15 -29.23
N ALA A 177 -0.78 -9.73 -29.81
CA ALA A 177 -0.81 -10.05 -31.23
C ALA A 177 -0.78 -8.79 -32.13
N LEU A 178 -1.47 -7.72 -31.73
CA LEU A 178 -1.44 -6.43 -32.44
C LEU A 178 -0.08 -5.72 -32.28
N GLU A 179 0.54 -5.78 -31.11
CA GLU A 179 1.90 -5.29 -30.86
C GLU A 179 2.93 -6.02 -31.73
N GLU A 180 2.82 -7.36 -31.84
CA GLU A 180 3.64 -8.16 -32.75
C GLU A 180 3.41 -7.75 -34.22
N GLU A 181 2.16 -7.54 -34.65
CA GLU A 181 1.85 -7.11 -36.02
C GLU A 181 2.43 -5.72 -36.32
N ILE A 182 2.31 -4.74 -35.42
CA ILE A 182 2.92 -3.40 -35.56
C ILE A 182 4.45 -3.50 -35.70
N VAL A 183 5.09 -4.34 -34.88
CA VAL A 183 6.54 -4.58 -34.97
C VAL A 183 6.93 -5.25 -36.28
N HIS A 184 6.11 -6.17 -36.81
CA HIS A 184 6.30 -6.79 -38.11
C HIS A 184 6.14 -5.79 -39.26
N GLN A 185 5.13 -4.91 -39.21
CA GLN A 185 4.93 -3.85 -40.20
C GLN A 185 6.06 -2.81 -40.18
N SER A 186 6.57 -2.41 -39.00
CA SER A 186 7.73 -1.51 -38.89
C SER A 186 8.97 -2.12 -39.54
N LYS A 187 9.30 -3.37 -39.20
CA LYS A 187 10.44 -4.11 -39.81
C LYS A 187 10.31 -4.21 -41.33
N PHE A 188 9.11 -4.50 -41.84
CA PHE A 188 8.86 -4.57 -43.27
C PHE A 188 9.09 -3.21 -43.98
N HIS A 189 8.63 -2.11 -43.38
CA HIS A 189 8.89 -0.77 -43.89
C HIS A 189 10.38 -0.39 -43.81
N GLU A 190 11.07 -0.75 -42.72
CA GLU A 190 12.52 -0.54 -42.56
C GLU A 190 13.33 -1.34 -43.59
N GLU A 191 13.02 -2.62 -43.80
CA GLU A 191 13.65 -3.48 -44.83
C GLU A 191 13.43 -2.93 -46.24
N HIS A 192 12.21 -2.48 -46.55
CA HIS A 192 11.93 -1.80 -47.81
C HIS A 192 12.74 -0.51 -47.95
N GLN A 193 12.74 0.36 -46.93
CA GLN A 193 13.50 1.61 -46.93
C GLN A 193 15.00 1.36 -47.16
N LEU A 194 15.58 0.34 -46.52
CA LEU A 194 16.96 -0.09 -46.72
C LEU A 194 17.20 -0.59 -48.15
N SER A 195 16.25 -1.30 -48.77
CA SER A 195 16.35 -1.74 -50.17
C SER A 195 16.32 -0.57 -51.17
N TRP A 196 15.52 0.46 -50.89
CA TRP A 196 15.48 1.70 -51.68
C TRP A 196 16.79 2.48 -51.55
N ASP A 197 17.27 2.70 -50.33
CA ASP A 197 18.53 3.41 -50.05
C ASP A 197 19.74 2.66 -50.68
N GLN A 198 19.76 1.31 -50.66
CA GLN A 198 20.76 0.50 -51.37
C GLN A 198 20.69 0.65 -52.88
N ARG A 199 19.48 0.68 -53.46
CA ARG A 199 19.28 0.86 -54.90
C ARG A 199 19.71 2.25 -55.37
N GLU A 200 19.46 3.30 -54.58
CA GLU A 200 19.90 4.67 -54.85
C GLU A 200 21.43 4.77 -54.85
N VAL A 201 22.11 4.22 -53.84
CA VAL A 201 23.58 4.15 -53.78
C VAL A 201 24.19 3.42 -54.99
N GLU A 202 23.55 2.35 -55.46
CA GLU A 202 24.04 1.61 -56.64
C GLU A 202 23.84 2.39 -57.95
N LEU A 203 22.75 3.13 -58.10
CA LEU A 203 22.54 4.03 -59.24
C LEU A 203 23.58 5.18 -59.25
N GLU A 204 23.96 5.69 -58.08
CA GLU A 204 25.02 6.71 -57.97
C GLU A 204 26.39 6.18 -58.36
N ARG A 205 26.74 4.96 -57.95
CA ARG A 205 27.98 4.31 -58.42
C ARG A 205 28.00 4.16 -59.94
N GLN A 206 26.86 3.84 -60.55
CA GLN A 206 26.74 3.75 -62.01
C GLN A 206 26.93 5.13 -62.66
N LEU A 207 26.33 6.21 -62.12
CA LEU A 207 26.57 7.57 -62.59
C LEU A 207 28.05 7.98 -62.46
N ASP A 208 28.69 7.72 -61.32
CA ASP A 208 30.12 7.97 -61.11
C ASP A 208 31.01 7.21 -62.12
N ILE A 209 30.62 5.99 -62.52
CA ILE A 209 31.32 5.20 -63.55
C ILE A 209 31.12 5.84 -64.93
N TYR A 210 29.89 6.19 -65.31
CA TYR A 210 29.61 6.84 -66.60
C TYR A 210 30.30 8.20 -66.72
N GLU A 211 30.45 8.95 -65.63
CA GLU A 211 31.19 10.21 -65.61
C GLU A 211 32.70 10.02 -65.77
N LYS A 212 33.29 9.00 -65.13
CA LYS A 212 34.69 8.63 -65.35
C LYS A 212 34.92 8.23 -66.81
N GLN A 213 34.08 7.37 -67.36
CA GLN A 213 34.12 6.97 -68.78
C GLN A 213 33.99 8.17 -69.71
N ARG A 214 33.07 9.10 -69.44
CA ARG A 214 32.94 10.35 -70.21
C ARG A 214 34.22 11.20 -70.15
N ASN A 215 34.80 11.37 -68.97
CA ASN A 215 36.01 12.17 -68.79
C ASN A 215 37.23 11.49 -69.45
N GLU A 216 37.30 10.16 -69.46
CA GLU A 216 38.29 9.38 -70.20
C GLU A 216 38.11 9.51 -71.72
N ILE A 217 36.87 9.51 -72.22
CA ILE A 217 36.57 9.75 -73.65
C ILE A 217 36.94 11.18 -74.05
N VAL A 218 36.62 12.19 -73.25
CA VAL A 218 37.03 13.59 -73.52
C VAL A 218 38.55 13.73 -73.47
N GLY A 219 39.21 13.17 -72.46
CA GLY A 219 40.68 13.22 -72.33
C GLY A 219 41.43 12.38 -73.36
N THR A 220 40.79 11.39 -73.99
CA THR A 220 41.36 10.67 -75.15
C THR A 220 41.08 11.38 -76.46
N ALA A 221 39.92 12.02 -76.62
CA ALA A 221 39.63 12.89 -77.76
C ALA A 221 40.60 14.08 -77.83
N GLN A 222 40.84 14.76 -76.71
CA GLN A 222 41.83 15.85 -76.63
C GLN A 222 43.24 15.39 -77.03
N LYS A 223 43.69 14.22 -76.52
CA LYS A 223 44.99 13.64 -76.90
C LYS A 223 45.06 13.22 -78.37
N LEU A 224 43.94 12.79 -78.96
CA LEU A 224 43.86 12.48 -80.39
C LEU A 224 43.90 13.75 -81.24
N GLU A 225 43.26 14.84 -80.81
CA GLU A 225 43.29 16.15 -81.45
C GLU A 225 44.71 16.76 -81.39
N GLU A 226 45.39 16.67 -80.23
CA GLU A 226 46.82 16.99 -80.07
C GLU A 226 47.69 16.12 -81.00
N ALA A 227 47.41 14.81 -81.10
CA ALA A 227 48.19 13.86 -81.90
C ALA A 227 47.90 13.90 -83.42
N THR A 228 46.83 14.54 -83.88
CA THR A 228 46.44 14.67 -85.31
C THR A 228 46.67 16.09 -85.86
N GLY A 229 47.61 16.82 -85.24
CA GLY A 229 47.87 18.25 -85.41
C GLY A 229 47.75 18.83 -86.82
N SER A 230 47.16 20.03 -86.87
CA SER A 230 46.82 20.85 -88.04
C SER A 230 47.72 20.72 -89.28
N VAL A 231 47.10 20.71 -90.47
CA VAL A 231 47.79 20.81 -91.75
C VAL A 231 48.66 22.09 -91.79
N PRO A 232 49.91 22.06 -92.29
CA PRO A 232 50.74 23.27 -92.43
C PRO A 232 50.04 24.35 -93.24
N ASP A 233 50.20 25.62 -92.82
CA ASP A 233 49.55 26.76 -93.47
C ASP A 233 49.96 26.86 -94.96
N PRO A 234 48.99 26.75 -95.90
CA PRO A 234 49.26 26.82 -97.34
C PRO A 234 49.89 28.13 -97.83
N SER A 235 49.87 29.19 -97.02
CA SER A 235 50.45 30.50 -97.37
C SER A 235 51.96 30.60 -97.15
N MET A 236 52.58 29.67 -96.41
CA MET A 236 54.03 29.68 -96.19
C MET A 236 54.83 29.17 -97.41
N PRO A 237 56.11 29.54 -97.58
CA PRO A 237 56.96 28.95 -98.61
C PRO A 237 57.04 27.43 -98.49
N LEU A 238 57.01 26.72 -99.62
CA LEU A 238 56.97 25.24 -99.67
C LEU A 238 58.08 24.56 -98.85
N ALA A 239 59.28 25.16 -98.77
CA ALA A 239 60.36 24.66 -97.94
C ALA A 239 59.97 24.62 -96.44
N HIS A 240 59.40 25.71 -95.90
CA HIS A 240 58.94 25.76 -94.51
C HIS A 240 57.71 24.88 -94.26
N GLN A 241 56.81 24.74 -95.24
CA GLN A 241 55.72 23.75 -95.13
C GLN A 241 56.26 22.32 -95.01
N LEU A 242 57.29 21.98 -95.80
CA LEU A 242 57.96 20.67 -95.75
C LEU A 242 58.74 20.48 -94.44
N ASP A 243 59.47 21.50 -93.96
CA ASP A 243 60.20 21.41 -92.69
C ASP A 243 59.24 21.19 -91.51
N VAL A 244 58.15 21.96 -91.42
CA VAL A 244 57.10 21.79 -90.40
C VAL A 244 56.39 20.43 -90.52
N ALA A 245 56.13 19.95 -91.75
CA ALA A 245 55.58 18.62 -91.96
C ALA A 245 56.56 17.52 -91.54
N LEU A 246 57.86 17.67 -91.80
CA LEU A 246 58.90 16.72 -91.41
C LEU A 246 59.15 16.71 -89.89
N GLU A 247 59.02 17.86 -89.22
CA GLU A 247 59.04 17.92 -87.75
C GLU A 247 57.82 17.23 -87.15
N LYS A 248 56.60 17.54 -87.62
CA LYS A 248 55.37 16.82 -87.20
C LYS A 248 55.45 15.32 -87.47
N ILE A 249 55.98 14.88 -88.62
CA ILE A 249 56.21 13.46 -88.90
C ILE A 249 57.19 12.84 -87.88
N LYS A 250 58.28 13.51 -87.51
CA LYS A 250 59.20 13.03 -86.47
C LYS A 250 58.53 12.96 -85.10
N GLU A 251 57.68 13.92 -84.76
CA GLU A 251 56.90 13.93 -83.52
C GLU A 251 55.87 12.80 -83.50
N HIS A 252 55.06 12.63 -84.54
CA HIS A 252 54.14 11.50 -84.68
C HIS A 252 54.87 10.15 -84.60
N ILE A 253 56.06 10.01 -85.20
CA ILE A 253 56.88 8.80 -85.08
C ILE A 253 57.30 8.56 -83.61
N ARG A 254 57.69 9.60 -82.86
CA ARG A 254 57.99 9.47 -81.42
C ARG A 254 56.75 9.04 -80.63
N THR A 255 55.62 9.72 -80.82
CA THR A 255 54.35 9.38 -80.15
C THR A 255 53.87 7.96 -80.49
N ILE A 256 54.05 7.51 -81.74
CA ILE A 256 53.76 6.12 -82.15
C ILE A 256 54.68 5.13 -81.44
N LEU A 257 55.97 5.42 -81.30
CA LEU A 257 56.91 4.56 -80.57
C LEU A 257 56.63 4.53 -79.07
N GLU A 258 56.28 5.66 -78.47
CA GLU A 258 55.90 5.78 -77.05
C GLU A 258 54.59 5.04 -76.76
N THR A 259 53.56 5.23 -77.58
CA THR A 259 52.29 4.50 -77.46
C THR A 259 52.48 2.99 -77.68
N GLN A 260 53.30 2.57 -78.66
CA GLN A 260 53.67 1.15 -78.82
C GLN A 260 54.41 0.60 -77.59
N ALA A 261 55.29 1.38 -76.96
CA ALA A 261 55.97 0.96 -75.72
C ALA A 261 54.99 0.82 -74.56
N VAL A 262 54.03 1.74 -74.42
CA VAL A 262 52.95 1.67 -73.43
C VAL A 262 52.04 0.46 -73.67
N CYS A 263 51.63 0.19 -74.92
CA CYS A 263 50.87 -1.00 -75.27
C CYS A 263 51.61 -2.29 -74.87
N ARG A 264 52.89 -2.43 -75.21
CA ARG A 264 53.71 -3.59 -74.81
C ARG A 264 53.80 -3.74 -73.28
N ALA A 265 53.91 -2.63 -72.54
CA ALA A 265 53.93 -2.65 -71.08
C ALA A 265 52.57 -3.02 -70.46
N LEU A 266 51.46 -2.66 -71.12
CA LEU A 266 50.11 -3.06 -70.72
C LEU A 266 49.85 -4.54 -71.04
N ASP A 267 50.29 -5.04 -72.20
CA ASP A 267 50.22 -6.47 -72.56
C ASP A 267 51.02 -7.34 -71.58
N GLN A 268 52.17 -6.85 -71.12
CA GLN A 268 52.97 -7.53 -70.11
C GLN A 268 52.21 -7.62 -68.77
N LYS A 269 51.60 -6.51 -68.33
CA LYS A 269 50.77 -6.46 -67.12
C LYS A 269 49.50 -7.31 -67.24
N LEU A 270 48.89 -7.39 -68.42
CA LEU A 270 47.74 -8.25 -68.68
C LEU A 270 48.11 -9.72 -68.43
N LYS A 271 49.20 -10.19 -69.04
CA LYS A 271 49.72 -11.56 -68.85
C LYS A 271 50.09 -11.86 -67.39
N GLU A 272 50.64 -10.88 -66.66
CA GLU A 272 50.90 -11.01 -65.22
C GLU A 272 49.59 -11.17 -64.41
N LYS A 273 48.53 -10.44 -64.77
CA LYS A 273 47.21 -10.53 -64.12
C LYS A 273 46.48 -11.81 -64.48
N GLU A 274 46.54 -12.27 -65.73
CA GLU A 274 46.02 -13.57 -66.18
C GLU A 274 46.71 -14.72 -65.43
N ALA A 275 48.04 -14.70 -65.32
CA ALA A 275 48.80 -15.68 -64.55
C ALA A 275 48.49 -15.64 -63.04
N ALA A 276 48.16 -14.48 -62.49
CA ALA A 276 47.73 -14.34 -61.09
C ALA A 276 46.30 -14.85 -60.87
N LEU A 277 45.37 -14.55 -61.81
CA LEU A 277 44.00 -15.07 -61.81
C LEU A 277 44.00 -16.60 -61.85
N TRP A 278 44.73 -17.19 -62.81
CA TRP A 278 44.83 -18.64 -62.96
C TRP A 278 45.37 -19.34 -61.70
N LYS A 279 46.36 -18.75 -61.03
CA LYS A 279 46.85 -19.23 -59.73
C LYS A 279 45.81 -19.11 -58.61
N ALA A 280 45.00 -18.05 -58.61
CA ALA A 280 43.93 -17.87 -57.63
C ALA A 280 42.79 -18.87 -57.85
N GLU A 281 42.38 -19.11 -59.09
CA GLU A 281 41.42 -20.15 -59.47
C GLU A 281 41.92 -21.54 -59.07
N GLN A 282 43.19 -21.86 -59.34
CA GLN A 282 43.80 -23.12 -58.92
C GLN A 282 43.87 -23.25 -57.39
N ASN A 283 44.01 -22.15 -56.65
CA ASN A 283 43.95 -22.14 -55.17
C ASN A 283 42.53 -22.36 -54.64
N ILE A 284 41.51 -21.78 -55.29
CA ILE A 284 40.10 -22.03 -54.96
C ILE A 284 39.77 -23.51 -55.23
N LEU A 285 40.13 -24.04 -56.39
CA LEU A 285 39.90 -25.46 -56.74
C LEU A 285 40.64 -26.44 -55.81
N SER A 286 41.83 -26.09 -55.29
CA SER A 286 42.52 -26.92 -54.30
C SER A 286 41.90 -26.82 -52.91
N ARG A 287 41.44 -25.62 -52.50
CA ARG A 287 40.64 -25.42 -51.28
C ARG A 287 39.33 -26.18 -51.33
N ASP A 288 38.61 -26.17 -52.45
CA ASP A 288 37.35 -26.90 -52.61
C ASP A 288 37.56 -28.42 -52.55
N LYS A 289 38.68 -28.94 -53.08
CA LYS A 289 39.07 -30.34 -52.88
C LYS A 289 39.29 -30.65 -51.39
N VAL A 290 40.04 -29.81 -50.67
CA VAL A 290 40.26 -29.97 -49.22
C VAL A 290 38.95 -29.84 -48.43
N ILE A 291 38.07 -28.91 -48.78
CA ILE A 291 36.75 -28.75 -48.15
C ILE A 291 35.87 -29.99 -48.40
N ASN A 292 35.89 -30.55 -49.61
CA ASN A 292 35.13 -31.76 -49.92
C ASN A 292 35.74 -33.00 -49.24
N GLU A 293 37.06 -33.12 -49.14
CA GLU A 293 37.72 -34.14 -48.30
C GLU A 293 37.39 -33.97 -46.80
N LEU A 294 37.35 -32.74 -46.29
CA LEU A 294 36.97 -32.47 -44.89
C LEU A 294 35.48 -32.73 -44.64
N ARG A 295 34.61 -32.48 -45.63
CA ARG A 295 33.18 -32.87 -45.58
C ARG A 295 33.01 -34.40 -45.59
N LEU A 296 33.85 -35.13 -46.33
CA LEU A 296 33.88 -36.60 -46.32
C LEU A 296 34.52 -37.18 -45.04
N ARG A 297 35.42 -36.44 -44.37
CA ARG A 297 36.03 -36.80 -43.08
C ARG A 297 35.25 -36.31 -41.86
N LEU A 298 34.26 -35.43 -42.02
CA LEU A 298 33.34 -35.11 -40.94
C LEU A 298 32.55 -36.38 -40.60
N PRO A 299 32.55 -36.84 -39.33
CA PRO A 299 31.71 -37.97 -38.94
C PRO A 299 30.26 -37.70 -39.34
N ALA A 300 29.68 -38.63 -40.12
CA ALA A 300 28.26 -38.59 -40.41
C ALA A 300 27.47 -38.52 -39.11
N VAL A 301 26.30 -37.88 -39.12
CA VAL A 301 25.51 -37.55 -37.91
C VAL A 301 25.34 -38.75 -36.98
N SER A 302 25.20 -39.95 -37.55
CA SER A 302 25.16 -41.24 -36.84
C SER A 302 26.34 -41.53 -35.90
N GLN A 303 27.58 -41.16 -36.25
CA GLN A 303 28.73 -41.33 -35.33
C GLN A 303 28.72 -40.33 -34.17
N ARG A 304 28.11 -39.15 -34.36
CA ARG A 304 27.87 -38.18 -33.27
C ARG A 304 26.74 -38.65 -32.35
N GLU A 305 25.68 -39.23 -32.90
CA GLU A 305 24.60 -39.84 -32.13
C GLU A 305 25.12 -41.02 -31.28
N ILE A 306 25.94 -41.90 -31.85
CA ILE A 306 26.54 -43.03 -31.10
C ILE A 306 27.35 -42.52 -29.89
N LEU A 307 28.23 -41.53 -30.08
CA LEU A 307 29.01 -40.93 -28.99
C LEU A 307 28.16 -40.19 -27.95
N LEU A 308 27.01 -39.64 -28.33
CA LEU A 308 26.05 -39.04 -27.38
C LEU A 308 25.27 -40.13 -26.61
N THR A 309 24.89 -41.23 -27.26
CA THR A 309 24.21 -42.35 -26.58
C THR A 309 25.11 -43.13 -25.62
N ASP A 310 26.43 -43.13 -25.81
CA ASP A 310 27.37 -43.77 -24.87
C ASP A 310 27.68 -42.89 -23.65
N LEU A 311 27.49 -41.57 -23.72
CA LEU A 311 27.60 -40.65 -22.57
C LEU A 311 26.35 -40.65 -21.68
N GLY A 312 25.20 -41.13 -22.19
CA GLY A 312 23.93 -41.15 -21.46
C GLY A 312 23.68 -42.38 -20.56
N LYS A 313 24.70 -43.22 -20.31
CA LYS A 313 24.58 -44.53 -19.64
C LYS A 313 25.03 -44.54 -18.17
N HIS A 314 24.90 -43.42 -17.46
CA HIS A 314 25.05 -43.39 -16.01
C HIS A 314 23.77 -42.91 -15.34
N ASP A 315 23.30 -43.69 -14.37
CA ASP A 315 22.05 -43.49 -13.64
C ASP A 315 22.03 -42.15 -12.87
N GLU A 316 20.99 -41.30 -13.07
CA GLU A 316 20.27 -40.57 -12.00
C GLU A 316 18.82 -40.21 -12.44
N ASP A 317 17.87 -40.64 -11.62
CA ASP A 317 16.50 -40.12 -11.38
C ASP A 317 15.34 -40.24 -12.41
N GLN A 318 14.19 -40.67 -11.88
CA GLN A 318 12.91 -40.77 -12.60
C GLN A 318 12.29 -39.40 -12.93
N GLU A 319 12.63 -38.34 -12.20
CA GLU A 319 12.20 -36.96 -12.53
C GLU A 319 12.90 -36.45 -13.79
N ASN A 320 14.19 -36.75 -13.96
CA ASN A 320 14.91 -36.49 -15.21
C ASN A 320 14.24 -37.20 -16.39
N GLN A 321 13.67 -38.40 -16.19
CA GLN A 321 12.96 -39.13 -17.24
C GLN A 321 11.65 -38.45 -17.71
N VAL A 322 10.95 -37.73 -16.83
CA VAL A 322 9.76 -36.95 -17.19
C VAL A 322 10.18 -35.65 -17.88
N GLY A 323 11.20 -34.97 -17.36
CA GLY A 323 11.80 -33.80 -18.00
C GLY A 323 12.33 -34.11 -19.40
N LEU A 324 13.05 -35.23 -19.58
CA LEU A 324 13.49 -35.74 -20.87
C LEU A 324 12.33 -36.10 -21.80
N LYS A 325 11.23 -36.69 -21.31
CA LYS A 325 10.06 -36.98 -22.17
C LYS A 325 9.38 -35.71 -22.66
N VAL A 326 9.23 -34.69 -21.82
CA VAL A 326 8.68 -33.38 -22.22
C VAL A 326 9.65 -32.65 -23.15
N ALA A 327 10.95 -32.70 -22.88
CA ALA A 327 11.98 -32.14 -23.75
C ALA A 327 12.03 -32.86 -25.12
N HIS A 328 11.94 -34.19 -25.16
CA HIS A 328 11.84 -34.95 -26.40
C HIS A 328 10.57 -34.61 -27.17
N GLN A 329 9.40 -34.55 -26.52
CA GLN A 329 8.16 -34.12 -27.20
C GLN A 329 8.23 -32.68 -27.74
N ALA A 330 8.90 -31.78 -27.03
CA ALA A 330 9.17 -30.43 -27.51
C ALA A 330 10.16 -30.42 -28.69
N ILE A 331 11.22 -31.25 -28.64
CA ILE A 331 12.18 -31.44 -29.73
C ILE A 331 11.49 -32.04 -30.95
N ASP A 332 10.67 -33.09 -30.80
CA ASP A 332 9.88 -33.72 -31.88
C ASP A 332 8.91 -32.71 -32.52
N SER A 333 8.25 -31.89 -31.70
CA SER A 333 7.37 -30.81 -32.17
C SER A 333 8.13 -29.73 -32.94
N LEU A 334 9.31 -29.34 -32.46
CA LEU A 334 10.20 -28.39 -33.15
C LEU A 334 10.82 -28.99 -34.42
N GLN A 335 11.12 -30.29 -34.45
CA GLN A 335 11.59 -31.02 -35.64
C GLN A 335 10.46 -31.18 -36.68
N ALA A 336 9.21 -31.38 -36.25
CA ALA A 336 8.05 -31.36 -37.13
C ALA A 336 7.81 -29.97 -37.73
N GLN A 337 7.92 -28.91 -36.93
CA GLN A 337 7.86 -27.53 -37.44
C GLN A 337 9.05 -27.17 -38.35
N LEU A 338 10.25 -27.66 -38.04
CA LEU A 338 11.44 -27.46 -38.85
C LEU A 338 11.30 -28.17 -40.21
N SER A 339 10.91 -29.45 -40.23
CA SER A 339 10.71 -30.21 -41.47
C SER A 339 9.57 -29.62 -42.32
N GLN A 340 8.48 -29.15 -41.72
CA GLN A 340 7.44 -28.40 -42.43
C GLN A 340 7.96 -27.09 -43.03
N LYS A 341 8.81 -26.34 -42.31
CA LYS A 341 9.48 -25.14 -42.83
C LYS A 341 10.49 -25.48 -43.94
N GLU A 342 11.23 -26.58 -43.84
CA GLU A 342 12.12 -27.07 -44.88
C GLU A 342 11.36 -27.49 -46.15
N GLU A 343 10.20 -28.13 -46.03
CA GLU A 343 9.34 -28.44 -47.17
C GLU A 343 8.82 -27.17 -47.85
N VAL A 344 8.39 -26.18 -47.08
CA VAL A 344 7.95 -24.88 -47.60
C VAL A 344 9.11 -24.14 -48.28
N LEU A 345 10.31 -24.16 -47.70
CA LEU A 345 11.52 -23.61 -48.33
C LEU A 345 11.89 -24.37 -49.61
N LYS A 346 11.81 -25.70 -49.63
CA LYS A 346 12.01 -26.51 -50.86
C LYS A 346 10.98 -26.16 -51.94
N LYS A 347 9.71 -25.94 -51.58
CA LYS A 347 8.66 -25.47 -52.50
C LYS A 347 9.01 -24.09 -53.07
N TYR A 348 9.38 -23.12 -52.24
CA TYR A 348 9.82 -21.80 -52.72
C TYR A 348 11.09 -21.85 -53.57
N GLN A 349 12.10 -22.65 -53.20
CA GLN A 349 13.30 -22.88 -54.02
C GLN A 349 12.94 -23.48 -55.38
N SER A 350 11.99 -24.42 -55.45
CA SER A 350 11.54 -25.00 -56.72
C SER A 350 10.81 -23.99 -57.61
N LEU A 351 10.00 -23.09 -57.03
CA LEU A 351 9.34 -22.00 -57.75
C LEU A 351 10.36 -20.96 -58.25
N LEU A 352 11.38 -20.63 -57.45
CA LEU A 352 12.48 -19.74 -57.84
C LEU A 352 13.35 -20.34 -58.95
N ALA A 353 13.66 -21.64 -58.88
CA ALA A 353 14.37 -22.36 -59.93
C ALA A 353 13.56 -22.39 -61.23
N ARG A 354 12.24 -22.65 -61.13
CA ARG A 354 11.32 -22.61 -62.27
C ARG A 354 11.23 -21.22 -62.91
N ALA A 355 11.09 -20.17 -62.12
CA ALA A 355 11.05 -18.79 -62.63
C ALA A 355 12.37 -18.40 -63.32
N ARG A 356 13.52 -18.86 -62.82
CA ARG A 356 14.82 -18.69 -63.48
C ARG A 356 14.90 -19.46 -64.80
N GLN A 357 14.44 -20.70 -64.83
CA GLN A 357 14.39 -21.51 -66.06
C GLN A 357 13.48 -20.88 -67.12
N GLU A 358 12.28 -20.42 -66.73
CA GLU A 358 11.34 -19.74 -67.63
C GLU A 358 11.94 -18.42 -68.17
N GLN A 359 12.68 -17.67 -67.35
CA GLN A 359 13.42 -16.47 -67.78
C GLN A 359 14.59 -16.79 -68.73
N GLU A 360 15.36 -17.85 -68.46
CA GLU A 360 16.43 -18.31 -69.36
C GLU A 360 15.88 -18.75 -70.71
N ASP A 361 14.76 -19.48 -70.72
CA ASP A 361 14.16 -19.99 -71.96
C ASP A 361 13.51 -18.87 -72.78
N MET A 362 12.99 -17.81 -72.14
CA MET A 362 12.62 -16.59 -72.84
C MET A 362 13.83 -15.83 -73.39
N THR A 363 14.93 -15.78 -72.66
CA THR A 363 16.18 -15.14 -73.12
C THR A 363 16.76 -15.86 -74.34
N LYS A 364 16.82 -17.20 -74.33
CA LYS A 364 17.25 -18.03 -75.48
C LYS A 364 16.39 -17.79 -76.73
N LYS A 365 15.07 -17.62 -76.59
CA LYS A 365 14.17 -17.27 -77.70
C LYS A 365 14.50 -15.91 -78.29
N TYR A 366 14.71 -14.89 -77.47
CA TYR A 366 15.11 -13.56 -77.95
C TYR A 366 16.48 -13.58 -78.64
N GLU A 367 17.44 -14.38 -78.14
CA GLU A 367 18.72 -14.58 -78.83
C GLU A 367 18.57 -15.31 -80.19
N GLU A 368 17.67 -16.28 -80.29
CA GLU A 368 17.35 -16.98 -81.54
C GLU A 368 16.67 -16.05 -82.55
N GLU A 369 15.73 -15.22 -82.10
CA GLU A 369 15.11 -14.18 -82.92
C GLU A 369 16.13 -13.15 -83.40
N LEU A 370 17.01 -12.67 -82.52
CA LEU A 370 18.13 -11.78 -82.87
C LEU A 370 19.09 -12.44 -83.87
N ARG A 371 19.48 -13.71 -83.67
CA ARG A 371 20.32 -14.46 -84.62
C ARG A 371 19.63 -14.62 -85.98
N ASN A 372 18.32 -14.82 -86.01
CA ASN A 372 17.55 -14.92 -87.25
C ASN A 372 17.38 -13.56 -87.95
N LEU A 373 17.30 -12.45 -87.20
CA LEU A 373 17.28 -11.10 -87.75
C LEU A 373 18.64 -10.72 -88.35
N HIS A 374 19.75 -11.00 -87.67
CA HIS A 374 21.10 -10.79 -88.22
C HIS A 374 21.29 -11.58 -89.53
N LYS A 375 20.99 -12.89 -89.55
CA LYS A 375 21.05 -13.69 -90.78
C LYS A 375 20.21 -13.13 -91.94
N LYS A 376 19.04 -12.55 -91.65
CA LYS A 376 18.20 -11.89 -92.67
C LYS A 376 18.83 -10.58 -93.17
N LEU A 377 19.47 -9.83 -92.28
CA LEU A 377 20.20 -8.61 -92.62
C LEU A 377 21.42 -8.94 -93.50
N ASP A 378 22.21 -9.95 -93.12
CA ASP A 378 23.39 -10.41 -93.85
C ASP A 378 23.01 -10.88 -95.27
N LEU A 379 21.97 -11.73 -95.39
CA LEU A 379 21.43 -12.17 -96.68
C LEU A 379 20.90 -11.01 -97.53
N HIS A 380 20.33 -9.96 -96.90
CA HIS A 380 19.88 -8.77 -97.60
C HIS A 380 21.08 -7.92 -98.09
N THR A 381 22.12 -7.75 -97.27
CA THR A 381 23.34 -7.05 -97.67
C THR A 381 24.06 -7.77 -98.80
N ASP A 382 24.21 -9.09 -98.72
CA ASP A 382 24.84 -9.91 -99.78
C ASP A 382 24.02 -9.85 -101.08
N SER A 383 22.69 -10.00 -101.00
CA SER A 383 21.81 -9.88 -102.16
C SER A 383 21.88 -8.47 -102.80
N SER A 384 22.01 -7.42 -101.99
CA SER A 384 22.18 -6.05 -102.50
C SER A 384 23.56 -5.83 -103.15
N LEU A 385 24.62 -6.42 -102.58
CA LEU A 385 25.98 -6.38 -103.13
C LEU A 385 26.08 -7.14 -104.45
N ASP A 386 25.46 -8.30 -104.56
CA ASP A 386 25.47 -9.08 -105.80
C ASP A 386 24.62 -8.45 -106.90
N LYS A 387 23.48 -7.84 -106.56
CA LYS A 387 22.73 -6.98 -107.51
C LYS A 387 23.56 -5.79 -107.98
N PHE A 388 24.34 -5.16 -107.10
CA PHE A 388 25.24 -4.08 -107.46
C PHE A 388 26.37 -4.55 -108.38
N LYS A 389 27.02 -5.68 -108.08
CA LYS A 389 28.04 -6.31 -108.95
C LYS A 389 27.49 -6.69 -110.32
N GLN A 390 26.29 -7.27 -110.37
CA GLN A 390 25.61 -7.61 -111.64
C GLN A 390 25.31 -6.36 -112.46
N THR A 391 24.74 -5.31 -111.86
CA THR A 391 24.47 -4.03 -112.52
C THR A 391 25.75 -3.39 -113.07
N ALA A 392 26.85 -3.43 -112.30
CA ALA A 392 28.16 -2.93 -112.75
C ALA A 392 28.73 -3.75 -113.92
N LEU A 393 28.60 -5.08 -113.88
CA LEU A 393 29.05 -5.98 -114.95
C LEU A 393 28.22 -5.84 -116.24
N GLU A 394 26.93 -5.52 -116.15
CA GLU A 394 26.08 -5.24 -117.31
C GLU A 394 26.39 -3.88 -117.94
N LEU A 395 26.73 -2.87 -117.14
CA LEU A 395 27.17 -1.56 -117.62
C LEU A 395 28.50 -1.61 -118.41
N MET A 396 29.39 -2.56 -118.09
CA MET A 396 30.66 -2.73 -118.81
C MET A 396 30.55 -3.47 -120.17
N LYS A 397 29.38 -4.01 -120.55
CA LYS A 397 29.25 -5.03 -121.61
C LYS A 397 28.48 -4.62 -122.89
N LYS A 398 28.47 -3.35 -123.27
CA LYS A 398 27.88 -2.91 -124.56
C LYS A 398 28.88 -2.11 -125.41
N PRO A 399 28.96 -2.42 -126.71
CA PRO A 399 28.21 -1.57 -127.64
C PRO A 399 27.46 -2.29 -128.79
N THR A 400 26.51 -1.55 -129.38
CA THR A 400 25.96 -1.61 -130.76
C THR A 400 25.01 -2.75 -131.22
N ILE A 401 23.71 -2.48 -131.07
CA ILE A 401 22.61 -2.53 -132.06
C ILE A 401 22.74 -3.47 -133.29
N MET A 402 21.84 -4.47 -133.41
CA MET A 402 21.15 -4.85 -134.67
C MET A 402 19.82 -5.62 -134.42
N VAL A 403 18.97 -5.62 -135.46
CA VAL A 403 17.58 -6.10 -135.65
C VAL A 403 17.13 -7.39 -134.89
N PRO A 404 15.85 -7.51 -134.45
CA PRO A 404 15.36 -8.66 -133.67
C PRO A 404 15.37 -10.01 -134.41
N THR A 405 16.37 -10.84 -134.11
CA THR A 405 16.33 -12.30 -134.35
C THR A 405 15.49 -13.01 -133.29
N THR A 406 15.15 -14.29 -133.48
CA THR A 406 14.34 -15.11 -132.54
C THR A 406 14.81 -15.06 -131.08
N LYS A 407 16.11 -14.88 -130.84
CA LYS A 407 16.68 -14.70 -129.49
C LYS A 407 16.18 -13.42 -128.79
N HIS A 408 15.87 -12.37 -129.53
CA HIS A 408 15.28 -11.15 -128.99
C HIS A 408 13.81 -11.33 -128.61
N LEU A 409 13.06 -12.20 -129.30
CA LEU A 409 11.69 -12.55 -128.88
C LEU A 409 11.71 -13.41 -127.61
N VAL A 410 12.65 -14.36 -127.50
CA VAL A 410 12.86 -15.10 -126.24
C VAL A 410 13.30 -14.16 -125.12
N ARG A 411 14.22 -13.23 -125.37
CA ARG A 411 14.62 -12.20 -124.40
C ARG A 411 13.48 -11.26 -124.03
N LEU A 412 12.54 -10.98 -124.94
CA LEU A 412 11.34 -10.20 -124.66
C LEU A 412 10.40 -11.00 -123.73
N ALA A 413 10.15 -12.28 -124.03
CA ALA A 413 9.35 -13.16 -123.18
C ALA A 413 9.98 -13.40 -121.81
N GLU A 414 11.31 -13.52 -121.72
CA GLU A 414 12.07 -13.53 -120.45
C GLU A 414 11.86 -12.23 -119.67
N LEU A 415 11.87 -11.06 -120.34
CA LEU A 415 11.63 -9.77 -119.69
C LEU A 415 10.15 -9.61 -119.26
N GLU A 416 9.20 -10.06 -120.07
CA GLU A 416 7.77 -10.09 -119.74
C GLU A 416 7.50 -11.02 -118.55
N GLN A 417 8.15 -12.19 -118.50
CA GLN A 417 8.11 -13.09 -117.35
C GLN A 417 8.73 -12.45 -116.10
N ASN A 418 9.91 -11.82 -116.21
CA ASN A 418 10.54 -11.11 -115.09
C ASN A 418 9.67 -9.94 -114.58
N VAL A 419 8.98 -9.22 -115.47
CA VAL A 419 8.02 -8.17 -115.09
C VAL A 419 6.80 -8.79 -114.39
N ALA A 420 6.24 -9.88 -114.91
CA ALA A 420 5.12 -10.58 -114.26
C ALA A 420 5.49 -11.16 -112.87
N GLU A 421 6.71 -11.68 -112.71
CA GLU A 421 7.25 -12.15 -111.43
C GLU A 421 7.50 -10.97 -110.47
N GLN A 422 8.00 -9.84 -110.96
CA GLN A 422 8.14 -8.61 -110.18
C GLN A 422 6.79 -8.06 -109.74
N ASP A 423 5.80 -7.94 -110.64
CA ASP A 423 4.44 -7.49 -110.32
C ASP A 423 3.74 -8.43 -109.33
N SER A 424 3.90 -9.75 -109.49
CA SER A 424 3.44 -10.75 -108.51
C SER A 424 4.10 -10.55 -107.14
N SER A 425 5.42 -10.35 -107.11
CA SER A 425 6.16 -10.09 -105.87
C SER A 425 5.72 -8.78 -105.20
N LEU A 426 5.51 -7.71 -105.97
CA LEU A 426 5.04 -6.41 -105.52
C LEU A 426 3.60 -6.48 -105.02
N SER A 427 2.73 -7.25 -105.68
CA SER A 427 1.38 -7.53 -105.16
C SER A 427 1.45 -8.25 -103.82
N SER A 428 2.27 -9.29 -103.70
CA SER A 428 2.43 -10.04 -102.45
C SER A 428 2.99 -9.17 -101.30
N LEU A 429 3.89 -8.23 -101.60
CA LEU A 429 4.41 -7.26 -100.65
C LEU A 429 3.37 -6.20 -100.29
N ARG A 430 2.56 -5.76 -101.25
CA ARG A 430 1.45 -4.81 -101.04
C ARG A 430 0.37 -5.41 -100.15
N ASP A 431 0.06 -6.69 -100.33
CA ASP A 431 -0.90 -7.40 -99.48
C ASP A 431 -0.35 -7.66 -98.08
N LYS A 432 0.94 -8.04 -97.94
CA LYS A 432 1.61 -8.11 -96.62
C LYS A 432 1.67 -6.75 -95.91
N LEU A 433 1.90 -5.67 -96.64
CA LEU A 433 1.85 -4.31 -96.10
C LEU A 433 0.43 -3.94 -95.66
N ARG A 434 -0.59 -4.35 -96.44
CA ARG A 434 -2.01 -4.16 -96.10
C ARG A 434 -2.39 -4.94 -94.84
N THR A 435 -1.97 -6.21 -94.69
CA THR A 435 -2.26 -6.98 -93.46
C THR A 435 -1.53 -6.40 -92.25
N ALA A 436 -0.24 -6.07 -92.36
CA ALA A 436 0.51 -5.43 -91.27
C ALA A 436 -0.08 -4.08 -90.85
N ASN A 437 -0.58 -3.28 -91.79
CA ASN A 437 -1.29 -2.03 -91.48
C ASN A 437 -2.65 -2.28 -90.80
N ALA A 438 -3.39 -3.31 -91.20
CA ALA A 438 -4.65 -3.69 -90.56
C ALA A 438 -4.43 -4.21 -89.13
N GLU A 439 -3.40 -5.04 -88.91
CA GLU A 439 -2.98 -5.51 -87.59
C GLU A 439 -2.53 -4.36 -86.68
N LEU A 440 -1.73 -3.41 -87.21
CA LEU A 440 -1.33 -2.21 -86.48
C LEU A 440 -2.53 -1.37 -86.07
N GLU A 441 -3.51 -1.19 -86.95
CA GLU A 441 -4.73 -0.43 -86.65
C GLU A 441 -5.61 -1.16 -85.62
N GLN A 442 -5.71 -2.48 -85.69
CA GLN A 442 -6.36 -3.30 -84.67
C GLN A 442 -5.67 -3.16 -83.30
N GLN A 443 -4.34 -3.18 -83.25
CA GLN A 443 -3.58 -2.97 -82.00
C GLN A 443 -3.80 -1.56 -81.43
N LYS A 444 -3.85 -0.51 -82.28
CA LYS A 444 -4.21 0.84 -81.83
C LYS A 444 -5.63 0.90 -81.25
N GLN A 445 -6.60 0.26 -81.88
CA GLN A 445 -7.98 0.20 -81.38
C GLN A 445 -8.06 -0.52 -80.01
N ILE A 446 -7.34 -1.64 -79.85
CA ILE A 446 -7.24 -2.36 -78.58
C ILE A 446 -6.57 -1.48 -77.49
N ALA A 447 -5.48 -0.77 -77.83
CA ALA A 447 -4.81 0.14 -76.91
C ALA A 447 -5.71 1.31 -76.51
N ALA A 448 -6.41 1.94 -77.45
CA ALA A 448 -7.37 3.01 -77.20
C ALA A 448 -8.53 2.55 -76.31
N ALA A 449 -9.09 1.36 -76.55
CA ALA A 449 -10.12 0.77 -75.71
C ALA A 449 -9.63 0.48 -74.28
N LYS A 450 -8.40 -0.04 -74.11
CA LYS A 450 -7.79 -0.23 -72.79
C LYS A 450 -7.58 1.08 -72.05
N ILE A 451 -7.09 2.12 -72.71
CA ILE A 451 -6.93 3.46 -72.14
C ILE A 451 -8.31 4.01 -71.72
N SER A 452 -9.33 3.90 -72.58
CA SER A 452 -10.70 4.33 -72.27
C SER A 452 -11.26 3.62 -71.03
N ASN A 453 -11.09 2.30 -70.93
CA ASN A 453 -11.52 1.54 -69.76
C ASN A 453 -10.81 1.99 -68.47
N LEU A 454 -9.47 2.12 -68.50
CA LEU A 454 -8.70 2.60 -67.35
C LEU A 454 -9.09 4.03 -66.93
N THR A 455 -9.39 4.92 -67.89
CA THR A 455 -9.91 6.26 -67.57
C THR A 455 -11.32 6.22 -66.95
N SER A 456 -12.18 5.29 -67.37
CA SER A 456 -13.50 5.08 -66.76
C SER A 456 -13.41 4.51 -65.34
N GLU A 457 -12.53 3.54 -65.12
CA GLU A 457 -12.27 2.97 -63.78
C GLU A 457 -11.68 4.01 -62.83
N LYS A 458 -10.69 4.79 -63.30
CA LYS A 458 -10.15 5.92 -62.55
C LYS A 458 -11.25 6.92 -62.16
N ALA A 459 -12.09 7.35 -63.11
CA ALA A 459 -13.18 8.28 -62.83
C ALA A 459 -14.21 7.72 -61.82
N LYS A 460 -14.50 6.40 -61.86
CA LYS A 460 -15.36 5.74 -60.88
C LYS A 460 -14.72 5.71 -59.48
N LEU A 461 -13.42 5.44 -59.38
CA LEU A 461 -12.69 5.46 -58.11
C LEU A 461 -12.62 6.89 -57.54
N GLU A 462 -12.34 7.89 -58.37
CA GLU A 462 -12.39 9.31 -57.99
C GLU A 462 -13.79 9.73 -57.53
N GLN A 463 -14.85 9.26 -58.18
CA GLN A 463 -16.23 9.48 -57.75
C GLN A 463 -16.52 8.81 -56.40
N LEU A 464 -16.13 7.54 -56.21
CA LEU A 464 -16.32 6.81 -54.96
C LEU A 464 -15.59 7.48 -53.80
N HIS A 465 -14.31 7.84 -53.98
CA HIS A 465 -13.54 8.60 -52.99
C HIS A 465 -14.21 9.96 -52.70
N GLY A 466 -14.65 10.69 -53.74
CA GLY A 466 -15.39 11.95 -53.55
C GLY A 466 -16.71 11.79 -52.78
N THR A 467 -17.43 10.68 -52.95
CA THR A 467 -18.62 10.38 -52.11
C THR A 467 -18.26 9.97 -50.69
N GLN A 468 -17.13 9.27 -50.48
CA GLN A 468 -16.67 8.90 -49.15
C GLN A 468 -16.22 10.12 -48.34
N VAL A 469 -15.44 11.02 -48.96
CA VAL A 469 -15.01 12.28 -48.36
C VAL A 469 -16.23 13.11 -47.94
N LYS A 470 -17.22 13.28 -48.82
CA LYS A 470 -18.45 14.02 -48.48
C LYS A 470 -19.25 13.43 -47.32
N ARG A 471 -19.27 12.10 -47.16
CA ARG A 471 -19.91 11.47 -45.99
C ARG A 471 -19.14 11.75 -44.71
N LEU A 472 -17.80 11.63 -44.74
CA LEU A 472 -16.95 11.94 -43.59
C LEU A 472 -16.99 13.43 -43.22
N GLU A 473 -17.11 14.32 -44.21
CA GLU A 473 -17.33 15.76 -44.00
C GLU A 473 -18.68 16.02 -43.29
N GLN A 474 -19.76 15.37 -43.73
CA GLN A 474 -21.08 15.46 -43.10
C GLN A 474 -21.08 14.89 -41.67
N GLU A 475 -20.49 13.72 -41.45
CA GLU A 475 -20.34 13.12 -40.12
C GLU A 475 -19.52 14.02 -39.18
N ALA A 476 -18.45 14.66 -39.68
CA ALA A 476 -17.66 15.63 -38.92
C ALA A 476 -18.43 16.93 -38.62
N GLU A 477 -19.29 17.41 -39.52
CA GLU A 477 -20.18 18.55 -39.27
C GLU A 477 -21.27 18.23 -38.24
N GLU A 478 -21.89 17.04 -38.31
CA GLU A 478 -22.86 16.57 -37.33
C GLU A 478 -22.24 16.42 -35.93
N LEU A 479 -21.04 15.83 -35.83
CA LEU A 479 -20.32 15.72 -34.55
C LEU A 479 -19.92 17.09 -34.00
N ARG A 480 -19.51 18.05 -34.84
CA ARG A 480 -19.25 19.44 -34.40
C ARG A 480 -20.52 20.13 -33.91
N ALA A 481 -21.66 19.92 -34.56
CA ALA A 481 -22.94 20.46 -34.12
C ALA A 481 -23.36 19.87 -32.75
N GLN A 482 -23.22 18.56 -32.55
CA GLN A 482 -23.48 17.90 -31.27
C GLN A 482 -22.54 18.39 -30.16
N LEU A 483 -21.25 18.56 -30.44
CA LEU A 483 -20.29 19.14 -29.49
C LEU A 483 -20.68 20.57 -29.10
N SER A 484 -21.03 21.41 -30.07
CA SER A 484 -21.49 22.79 -29.81
C SER A 484 -22.77 22.84 -28.95
N GLN A 485 -23.72 21.93 -29.19
CA GLN A 485 -24.90 21.76 -28.34
C GLN A 485 -24.50 21.36 -26.91
N MET A 486 -23.69 20.30 -26.74
CA MET A 486 -23.24 19.84 -25.43
C MET A 486 -22.45 20.93 -24.67
N GLU A 487 -21.61 21.71 -25.36
CA GLU A 487 -20.93 22.88 -24.80
C GLU A 487 -21.91 23.98 -24.37
N SER A 488 -23.04 24.14 -25.06
CA SER A 488 -24.10 25.08 -24.65
C SER A 488 -24.85 24.58 -23.41
N GLU A 489 -25.19 23.30 -23.35
CA GLU A 489 -25.84 22.67 -22.19
C GLU A 489 -24.93 22.72 -20.95
N VAL A 490 -23.63 22.40 -21.10
CA VAL A 490 -22.63 22.54 -20.03
C VAL A 490 -22.47 23.99 -19.58
N ARG A 491 -22.59 24.99 -20.48
CA ARG A 491 -22.60 26.41 -20.10
C ARG A 491 -23.85 26.76 -19.29
N CYS A 492 -25.04 26.34 -19.73
CA CYS A 492 -26.29 26.56 -18.99
C CYS A 492 -26.24 25.93 -17.59
N LEU A 493 -25.84 24.65 -17.49
CA LEU A 493 -25.69 23.95 -16.21
C LEU A 493 -24.65 24.60 -15.29
N ARG A 494 -23.56 25.15 -15.84
CA ARG A 494 -22.59 25.94 -15.05
C ARG A 494 -23.20 27.24 -14.54
N THR A 495 -23.97 27.97 -15.35
CA THR A 495 -24.66 29.19 -14.91
C THR A 495 -25.74 28.91 -13.86
N GLU A 496 -26.48 27.80 -13.99
CA GLU A 496 -27.45 27.35 -12.98
C GLU A 496 -26.77 26.93 -11.67
N LEU A 497 -25.66 26.19 -11.76
CA LEU A 497 -24.87 25.80 -10.59
C LEU A 497 -24.30 27.03 -9.87
N GLU A 498 -23.80 28.03 -10.60
CA GLU A 498 -23.28 29.26 -10.00
C GLU A 498 -24.39 30.09 -9.37
N ALA A 499 -25.57 30.18 -10.00
CA ALA A 499 -26.75 30.79 -9.40
C ALA A 499 -27.22 30.05 -8.12
N GLN A 500 -27.12 28.71 -8.09
CA GLN A 500 -27.39 27.93 -6.87
C GLN A 500 -26.33 28.15 -5.79
N LYS A 501 -25.04 28.25 -6.14
CA LYS A 501 -23.99 28.62 -5.17
C LYS A 501 -24.25 30.02 -4.61
N GLU A 502 -24.53 31.01 -5.45
CA GLU A 502 -24.88 32.36 -5.00
C GLU A 502 -26.10 32.34 -4.06
N ALA A 503 -27.13 31.56 -4.37
CA ALA A 503 -28.30 31.41 -3.50
C ALA A 503 -27.94 30.76 -2.15
N ASN A 504 -27.08 29.74 -2.14
CA ASN A 504 -26.59 29.09 -0.92
C ASN A 504 -25.64 29.98 -0.09
N ILE A 505 -24.84 30.84 -0.74
CA ILE A 505 -23.91 31.78 -0.10
C ILE A 505 -24.66 32.98 0.49
N ARG A 506 -25.76 33.44 -0.12
CA ARG A 506 -26.47 34.67 0.29
C ARG A 506 -27.10 34.63 1.70
N SER A 507 -27.34 33.45 2.30
CA SER A 507 -27.50 33.22 3.76
C SER A 507 -27.98 31.78 4.02
N PRO A 508 -27.64 31.14 5.16
CA PRO A 508 -28.48 30.08 5.71
C PRO A 508 -29.93 30.56 5.78
N THR A 509 -30.88 29.76 5.29
CA THR A 509 -32.31 30.13 5.30
C THR A 509 -32.73 30.59 6.70
N ASN A 510 -33.52 31.66 6.76
CA ASN A 510 -33.88 32.36 8.01
C ASN A 510 -34.48 31.39 9.06
N THR A 511 -35.10 30.31 8.59
CA THR A 511 -35.58 29.15 9.38
C THR A 511 -34.47 28.44 10.16
N MET A 512 -33.30 28.18 9.57
CA MET A 512 -32.18 27.50 10.24
C MET A 512 -31.50 28.43 11.26
N LYS A 513 -31.39 29.73 10.96
CA LYS A 513 -30.93 30.73 11.94
C LYS A 513 -31.87 30.79 13.15
N ASN A 514 -33.18 30.92 12.90
CA ASN A 514 -34.20 30.92 13.95
C ASN A 514 -34.23 29.61 14.75
N LEU A 515 -33.97 28.46 14.12
CA LEU A 515 -33.86 27.17 14.81
C LEU A 515 -32.63 27.13 15.73
N VAL A 516 -31.46 27.57 15.25
CA VAL A 516 -30.23 27.63 16.06
C VAL A 516 -30.38 28.61 17.23
N GLU A 517 -31.00 29.77 17.02
CA GLU A 517 -31.30 30.73 18.10
C GLU A 517 -32.31 30.17 19.11
N ARG A 518 -33.35 29.47 18.65
CA ARG A 518 -34.31 28.76 19.52
C ARG A 518 -33.65 27.65 20.33
N LEU A 519 -32.74 26.87 19.74
CA LEU A 519 -31.98 25.82 20.43
C LEU A 519 -31.01 26.43 21.45
N LYS A 520 -30.32 27.53 21.13
CA LYS A 520 -29.49 28.28 22.09
C LYS A 520 -30.32 28.82 23.26
N ALA A 521 -31.51 29.36 23.00
CA ALA A 521 -32.41 29.83 24.06
C ALA A 521 -32.93 28.68 24.94
N GLN A 522 -33.23 27.52 24.36
CA GLN A 522 -33.60 26.31 25.10
C GLN A 522 -32.44 25.78 25.96
N LEU A 523 -31.21 25.77 25.43
CA LEU A 523 -30.01 25.39 26.18
C LEU A 523 -29.81 26.32 27.39
N ALA A 524 -29.83 27.63 27.18
CA ALA A 524 -29.69 28.63 28.25
C ALA A 524 -30.80 28.53 29.32
N LEU A 525 -32.03 28.17 28.92
CA LEU A 525 -33.11 27.88 29.87
C LEU A 525 -32.84 26.61 30.67
N LYS A 526 -32.31 25.55 30.04
CA LYS A 526 -31.95 24.29 30.72
C LYS A 526 -30.78 24.47 31.67
N GLU A 527 -29.76 25.25 31.31
CA GLU A 527 -28.67 25.63 32.22
C GLU A 527 -29.18 26.43 33.42
N LYS A 528 -30.12 27.37 33.23
CA LYS A 528 -30.76 28.10 34.33
C LYS A 528 -31.56 27.16 35.25
N GLN A 529 -32.32 26.21 34.67
CA GLN A 529 -33.04 25.19 35.44
C GLN A 529 -32.07 24.29 36.23
N GLN A 530 -30.97 23.84 35.62
CA GLN A 530 -29.95 23.05 36.29
C GLN A 530 -29.29 23.83 37.43
N LYS A 531 -28.90 25.09 37.21
CA LYS A 531 -28.33 25.96 38.25
C LYS A 531 -29.31 26.19 39.40
N ALA A 532 -30.60 26.40 39.11
CA ALA A 532 -31.64 26.54 40.13
C ALA A 532 -31.84 25.24 40.94
N LEU A 533 -31.88 24.07 40.28
CA LEU A 533 -31.98 22.77 40.95
C LEU A 533 -30.73 22.45 41.78
N SER A 534 -29.53 22.76 41.28
CA SER A 534 -28.29 22.62 42.04
C SER A 534 -28.26 23.54 43.27
N LYS A 535 -28.79 24.77 43.16
CA LYS A 535 -28.93 25.69 44.29
C LYS A 535 -29.95 25.18 45.31
N ALA A 536 -31.12 24.73 44.87
CA ALA A 536 -32.13 24.15 45.74
C ALA A 536 -31.65 22.85 46.44
N LEU A 537 -30.84 22.02 45.76
CA LEU A 537 -30.19 20.86 46.39
C LEU A 537 -29.10 21.26 47.38
N LEU A 538 -28.40 22.38 47.16
CA LEU A 538 -27.44 22.92 48.13
C LEU A 538 -28.16 23.48 49.36
N GLU A 539 -29.26 24.21 49.15
CA GLU A 539 -30.12 24.77 50.20
C GLU A 539 -30.75 23.64 51.02
N LEU A 540 -31.39 22.65 50.38
CA LEU A 540 -31.94 21.48 51.07
C LEU A 540 -30.87 20.69 51.84
N ARG A 541 -29.65 20.57 51.31
CA ARG A 541 -28.53 19.97 52.06
C ARG A 541 -28.15 20.82 53.27
N SER A 542 -28.11 22.14 53.13
CA SER A 542 -27.81 23.06 54.25
C SER A 542 -28.91 23.07 55.31
N GLU A 543 -30.18 22.94 54.90
CA GLU A 543 -31.33 22.79 55.79
C GLU A 543 -31.30 21.43 56.51
N MET A 544 -30.98 20.34 55.80
CA MET A 544 -30.78 19.02 56.42
C MET A 544 -29.62 19.02 57.41
N THR A 545 -28.48 19.65 57.09
CA THR A 545 -27.36 19.74 58.04
C THR A 545 -27.71 20.64 59.22
N ALA A 546 -28.35 21.78 59.01
CA ALA A 546 -28.79 22.66 60.08
C ALA A 546 -29.86 22.00 60.98
N HIS A 547 -30.76 21.19 60.41
CA HIS A 547 -31.75 20.44 61.16
C HIS A 547 -31.11 19.31 61.97
N ALA A 548 -30.16 18.56 61.38
CA ALA A 548 -29.39 17.55 62.11
C ALA A 548 -28.52 18.16 63.22
N GLU A 549 -27.90 19.33 62.97
CA GLU A 549 -27.18 20.11 63.99
C GLU A 549 -28.13 20.58 65.10
N GLN A 550 -29.32 21.09 64.76
CA GLN A 550 -30.34 21.47 65.74
C GLN A 550 -30.88 20.27 66.54
N GLU A 551 -31.09 19.11 65.92
CA GLU A 551 -31.45 17.88 66.64
C GLU A 551 -30.33 17.43 67.57
N ILE A 552 -29.06 17.49 67.14
CA ILE A 552 -27.91 17.19 67.98
C ILE A 552 -27.84 18.17 69.17
N ILE A 553 -28.00 19.47 68.93
CA ILE A 553 -28.01 20.53 69.96
C ILE A 553 -29.19 20.35 70.92
N ALA A 554 -30.39 20.03 70.43
CA ALA A 554 -31.56 19.77 71.25
C ALA A 554 -31.39 18.49 72.09
N SER A 555 -30.85 17.41 71.50
CA SER A 555 -30.50 16.19 72.24
C SER A 555 -29.41 16.46 73.28
N SER A 556 -28.41 17.30 72.98
CA SER A 556 -27.38 17.65 73.96
C SER A 556 -27.93 18.54 75.08
N ALA A 557 -28.79 19.52 74.78
CA ALA A 557 -29.45 20.35 75.77
C ALA A 557 -30.40 19.53 76.67
N GLN A 558 -31.18 18.60 76.10
CA GLN A 558 -32.01 17.68 76.86
C GLN A 558 -31.16 16.71 77.71
N LYS A 559 -29.99 16.28 77.20
CA LYS A 559 -29.03 15.48 77.98
C LYS A 559 -28.41 16.29 79.10
N GLU A 560 -28.01 17.54 78.87
CA GLU A 560 -27.51 18.46 79.90
C GLU A 560 -28.57 18.76 80.94
N GLU A 561 -29.83 19.01 80.56
CA GLU A 561 -30.93 19.21 81.49
C GLU A 561 -31.22 17.93 82.30
N SER A 562 -31.20 16.76 81.66
CA SER A 562 -31.31 15.47 82.37
C SER A 562 -30.13 15.21 83.31
N LEU A 563 -28.91 15.62 82.94
CA LEU A 563 -27.70 15.56 83.77
C LEU A 563 -27.76 16.55 84.92
N ASN A 564 -28.34 17.73 84.73
CA ASN A 564 -28.49 18.76 85.75
C ASN A 564 -29.57 18.33 86.77
N ILE A 565 -30.70 17.79 86.29
CA ILE A 565 -31.71 17.13 87.13
C ILE A 565 -31.08 15.95 87.88
N GLN A 566 -30.30 15.10 87.21
CA GLN A 566 -29.61 13.97 87.84
C GLN A 566 -28.58 14.44 88.88
N GLN A 567 -27.83 15.51 88.64
CA GLN A 567 -26.89 16.10 89.60
C GLN A 567 -27.60 16.73 90.80
N ILE A 568 -28.74 17.39 90.59
CA ILE A 568 -29.60 17.92 91.65
C ILE A 568 -30.16 16.76 92.49
N VAL A 569 -30.67 15.70 91.86
CA VAL A 569 -31.15 14.48 92.52
C VAL A 569 -30.02 13.79 93.28
N ASP A 570 -28.84 13.61 92.68
CA ASP A 570 -27.69 12.98 93.32
C ASP A 570 -27.15 13.81 94.49
N LYS A 571 -27.15 15.14 94.36
CA LYS A 571 -26.80 16.06 95.46
C LYS A 571 -27.80 15.94 96.60
N HIS A 572 -29.10 16.08 96.35
CA HIS A 572 -30.12 15.88 97.39
C HIS A 572 -30.10 14.47 97.98
N THR A 573 -29.83 13.44 97.18
CA THR A 573 -29.70 12.05 97.66
C THR A 573 -28.40 11.85 98.44
N LYS A 574 -27.36 12.65 98.21
CA LYS A 574 -26.14 12.66 99.02
C LYS A 574 -26.37 13.41 100.34
N ASP A 575 -27.00 14.59 100.29
CA ASP A 575 -27.33 15.40 101.46
C ASP A 575 -28.34 14.68 102.39
N LEU A 576 -29.31 13.97 101.82
CA LEU A 576 -30.21 13.06 102.56
C LEU A 576 -29.46 11.85 103.13
N ARG A 577 -28.47 11.29 102.41
CA ARG A 577 -27.64 10.19 102.95
C ARG A 577 -26.76 10.67 104.10
N THR A 578 -26.19 11.88 104.05
CA THR A 578 -25.47 12.45 105.18
C THR A 578 -26.43 12.72 106.34
N HIS A 579 -27.60 13.34 106.13
CA HIS A 579 -28.60 13.47 107.20
C HIS A 579 -29.05 12.13 107.80
N VAL A 580 -29.17 11.07 107.01
CA VAL A 580 -29.47 9.72 107.54
C VAL A 580 -28.30 9.14 108.32
N GLN A 581 -27.05 9.44 107.95
CA GLN A 581 -25.85 9.07 108.73
C GLN A 581 -25.76 9.88 110.03
N ASP A 582 -25.93 11.20 109.96
CA ASP A 582 -25.97 12.11 111.11
C ASP A 582 -27.05 11.65 112.12
N LEU A 583 -28.27 11.38 111.64
CA LEU A 583 -29.36 10.83 112.46
C LEU A 583 -29.07 9.42 112.98
N GLN A 584 -28.32 8.58 112.25
CA GLN A 584 -27.87 7.27 112.76
C GLN A 584 -26.84 7.43 113.88
N GLU A 585 -25.92 8.40 113.78
CA GLU A 585 -24.94 8.73 114.82
C GLU A 585 -25.60 9.39 116.04
N GLU A 586 -26.58 10.26 115.85
CA GLU A 586 -27.42 10.79 116.95
C GLU A 586 -28.24 9.67 117.63
N LEU A 587 -28.77 8.71 116.87
CA LEU A 587 -29.50 7.55 117.43
C LEU A 587 -28.53 6.58 118.13
N GLN A 588 -27.30 6.44 117.65
CA GLN A 588 -26.23 5.67 118.30
C GLN A 588 -25.80 6.32 119.64
N THR A 589 -25.50 7.62 119.63
CA THR A 589 -25.08 8.38 120.82
C THR A 589 -26.20 8.50 121.84
N THR A 590 -27.45 8.71 121.45
CA THR A 590 -28.60 8.65 122.38
C THR A 590 -28.82 7.26 122.96
N ARG A 591 -28.58 6.17 122.21
CA ARG A 591 -28.55 4.80 122.76
C ARG A 591 -27.43 4.58 123.77
N GLU A 592 -26.25 5.14 123.53
CA GLU A 592 -25.11 5.05 124.46
C GLU A 592 -25.35 5.89 125.72
N ASN A 593 -25.86 7.11 125.57
CA ASN A 593 -26.33 7.94 126.68
C ASN A 593 -27.45 7.27 127.48
N LEU A 594 -28.36 6.54 126.84
CA LEU A 594 -29.39 5.73 127.51
C LEU A 594 -28.78 4.55 128.29
N LYS A 595 -27.71 3.90 127.78
CA LYS A 595 -26.97 2.87 128.53
C LYS A 595 -26.29 3.48 129.77
N VAL A 596 -25.66 4.64 129.64
CA VAL A 596 -25.02 5.37 130.75
C VAL A 596 -26.06 5.87 131.77
N ALA A 597 -27.24 6.32 131.31
CA ALA A 597 -28.34 6.68 132.18
C ALA A 597 -28.86 5.45 132.97
N LYS A 598 -29.00 4.29 132.32
CA LYS A 598 -29.38 3.03 132.99
C LYS A 598 -28.36 2.54 133.99
N THR A 599 -27.05 2.66 133.73
CA THR A 599 -26.02 2.29 134.74
C THR A 599 -26.03 3.27 135.92
N ARG A 600 -26.26 4.57 135.69
CA ARG A 600 -26.52 5.53 136.78
C ARG A 600 -27.80 5.22 137.57
N GLU A 601 -28.89 4.87 136.90
CA GLU A 601 -30.15 4.46 137.54
C GLU A 601 -29.96 3.22 138.44
N ILE A 602 -29.21 2.22 137.97
CA ILE A 602 -28.84 1.03 138.76
C ILE A 602 -27.98 1.42 139.97
N SER A 603 -27.07 2.38 139.83
CA SER A 603 -26.25 2.87 140.95
C SER A 603 -27.08 3.63 141.99
N LEU A 604 -27.99 4.52 141.54
CA LEU A 604 -28.92 5.24 142.42
C LEU A 604 -29.89 4.29 143.13
N LYS A 605 -30.36 3.23 142.46
CA LYS A 605 -31.16 2.17 143.10
C LYS A 605 -30.39 1.48 144.24
N LYS A 606 -29.10 1.20 144.06
CA LYS A 606 -28.25 0.65 145.13
C LYS A 606 -28.04 1.63 146.30
N GLU A 607 -27.91 2.92 146.03
CA GLU A 607 -27.85 3.95 147.08
C GLU A 607 -29.17 4.05 147.86
N VAL A 608 -30.32 4.02 147.17
CA VAL A 608 -31.66 4.00 147.80
C VAL A 608 -31.84 2.74 148.65
N GLU A 609 -31.40 1.57 148.18
CA GLU A 609 -31.38 0.33 149.00
C GLU A 609 -30.44 0.42 150.21
N GLY A 610 -29.31 1.11 150.08
CA GLY A 610 -28.39 1.40 151.19
C GLY A 610 -29.03 2.29 152.25
N LEU A 611 -29.55 3.44 151.84
CA LEU A 611 -30.26 4.38 152.71
C LEU A 611 -31.48 3.73 153.38
N ASN A 612 -32.22 2.86 152.69
CA ASN A 612 -33.35 2.12 153.27
C ASN A 612 -32.87 1.15 154.38
N LYS A 613 -31.73 0.48 154.21
CA LYS A 613 -31.12 -0.36 155.26
C LYS A 613 -30.69 0.48 156.48
N ASP A 614 -30.19 1.69 156.27
CA ASP A 614 -29.79 2.59 157.35
C ASP A 614 -30.98 3.24 158.07
N VAL A 615 -32.07 3.55 157.36
CA VAL A 615 -33.36 3.92 157.98
C VAL A 615 -33.92 2.78 158.83
N GLN A 616 -33.88 1.53 158.35
CA GLN A 616 -34.28 0.36 159.15
C GLN A 616 -33.38 0.15 160.39
N ARG A 617 -32.07 0.43 160.29
CA ARG A 617 -31.15 0.40 161.45
C ARG A 617 -31.51 1.50 162.45
N SER A 618 -31.79 2.72 161.98
CA SER A 618 -32.20 3.85 162.81
C SER A 618 -33.52 3.58 163.54
N GLN A 619 -34.54 3.05 162.84
CA GLN A 619 -35.81 2.62 163.45
C GLN A 619 -35.61 1.55 164.54
N LYS A 620 -34.70 0.59 164.33
CA LYS A 620 -34.34 -0.43 165.34
C LYS A 620 -33.54 0.13 166.53
N CYS A 621 -32.84 1.25 166.38
CA CYS A 621 -32.24 1.97 167.51
C CYS A 621 -33.30 2.78 168.27
N LEU A 622 -34.21 3.46 167.57
CA LEU A 622 -35.31 4.20 168.20
C LEU A 622 -36.25 3.28 169.00
N SER A 623 -36.56 2.07 168.49
CA SER A 623 -37.36 1.11 169.28
C SER A 623 -36.64 0.59 170.53
N LYS A 624 -35.30 0.56 170.54
CA LYS A 624 -34.52 0.18 171.74
C LYS A 624 -34.51 1.30 172.77
N LEU A 625 -34.29 2.54 172.35
CA LEU A 625 -34.36 3.72 173.22
C LEU A 625 -35.76 3.94 173.79
N GLN A 626 -36.82 3.62 173.03
CA GLN A 626 -38.19 3.61 173.55
C GLN A 626 -38.36 2.57 174.67
N ASN A 627 -37.91 1.33 174.47
CA ASN A 627 -37.97 0.28 175.49
C ASN A 627 -37.10 0.58 176.73
N GLU A 628 -36.02 1.36 176.59
CA GLU A 628 -35.20 1.83 177.71
C GLU A 628 -35.88 2.98 178.48
N LYS A 629 -36.54 3.90 177.77
CA LYS A 629 -37.38 4.95 178.38
C LYS A 629 -38.52 4.34 179.20
N ASP A 630 -39.25 3.39 178.61
CA ASP A 630 -40.42 2.78 179.27
C ASP A 630 -39.99 2.02 180.55
N ARG A 631 -38.81 1.38 180.56
CA ARG A 631 -38.22 0.77 181.77
C ARG A 631 -37.86 1.80 182.85
N GLN A 632 -37.29 2.94 182.48
CA GLN A 632 -36.98 4.00 183.45
C GLN A 632 -38.25 4.64 184.01
N GLU A 633 -39.34 4.69 183.24
CA GLU A 633 -40.65 5.14 183.72
C GLU A 633 -41.27 4.13 184.72
N GLU A 634 -41.12 2.82 184.51
CA GLU A 634 -41.49 1.78 185.49
C GLU A 634 -40.68 1.89 186.81
N GLU A 635 -39.35 2.05 186.73
CA GLU A 635 -38.49 2.19 187.91
C GLU A 635 -38.81 3.45 188.74
N ILE A 636 -39.13 4.57 188.08
CA ILE A 636 -39.56 5.82 188.75
C ILE A 636 -40.91 5.63 189.46
N GLU A 637 -41.85 4.88 188.87
CA GLU A 637 -43.17 4.66 189.44
C GLU A 637 -43.12 3.72 190.66
N ASP A 638 -42.21 2.75 190.67
CA ASP A 638 -41.97 1.88 191.83
C ASP A 638 -41.19 2.56 192.96
N LEU A 639 -40.25 3.47 192.65
CA LEU A 639 -39.61 4.32 193.65
C LEU A 639 -40.61 5.27 194.33
N LYS A 640 -41.57 5.84 193.58
CA LYS A 640 -42.70 6.62 194.14
C LYS A 640 -43.61 5.79 195.06
N LYS A 641 -43.86 4.52 194.74
CA LYS A 641 -44.62 3.59 195.60
C LYS A 641 -43.84 3.20 196.87
N ARG A 642 -42.51 3.08 196.78
CA ARG A 642 -41.63 2.75 197.92
C ARG A 642 -41.62 3.83 198.99
N ILE A 643 -41.61 5.11 198.58
CA ILE A 643 -41.58 6.28 199.48
C ILE A 643 -42.90 6.46 200.28
N LYS A 644 -44.03 5.89 199.83
CA LYS A 644 -45.35 6.08 200.45
C LYS A 644 -45.78 5.02 201.48
N ARG A 645 -44.95 4.00 201.80
CA ARG A 645 -45.41 2.86 202.65
C ARG A 645 -44.71 2.63 203.99
N LEU A 646 -43.56 3.26 204.28
CA LEU A 646 -42.73 2.87 205.43
C LEU A 646 -42.25 4.07 206.29
N THR A 647 -43.21 4.90 206.72
CA THR A 647 -43.05 5.87 207.83
C THR A 647 -43.80 5.40 209.09
N SER A 648 -44.12 4.10 209.18
CA SER A 648 -44.86 3.51 210.31
C SER A 648 -44.51 2.03 210.49
N GLY A 649 -43.85 1.67 211.60
CA GLY A 649 -43.54 0.29 211.97
C GLY A 649 -42.10 0.08 212.42
N LEU A 650 -41.88 0.09 213.74
CA LEU A 650 -40.60 -0.22 214.40
C LEU A 650 -40.33 -1.75 214.46
N GLN A 651 -39.10 -2.10 214.89
CA GLN A 651 -38.67 -3.31 215.61
C GLN A 651 -37.85 -4.41 214.88
N SER A 652 -36.97 -5.04 215.70
CA SER A 652 -36.21 -6.29 215.55
C SER A 652 -35.15 -6.48 214.45
N LYS A 653 -33.89 -6.18 214.83
CA LYS A 653 -32.73 -7.11 214.98
C LYS A 653 -32.53 -8.34 214.06
N ALA A 654 -31.23 -8.51 213.73
CA ALA A 654 -30.41 -9.74 213.69
C ALA A 654 -30.17 -10.51 212.36
N GLU A 655 -28.87 -10.58 212.02
CA GLU A 655 -28.05 -11.77 211.67
C GLU A 655 -28.54 -12.81 210.64
N ALA A 656 -27.76 -13.03 209.56
CA ALA A 656 -27.03 -14.30 209.28
C ALA A 656 -26.27 -14.29 207.92
N GLU A 657 -25.38 -15.27 207.71
CA GLU A 657 -24.35 -15.34 206.66
C GLU A 657 -24.69 -16.29 205.47
N GLY A 658 -23.92 -16.22 204.36
CA GLY A 658 -23.27 -17.42 203.80
C GLY A 658 -23.51 -17.87 202.34
N LYS A 659 -22.40 -17.96 201.56
CA LYS A 659 -22.10 -18.90 200.43
C LYS A 659 -22.99 -18.77 199.15
N GLY A 660 -22.64 -19.18 197.93
CA GLY A 660 -21.54 -20.00 197.36
C GLY A 660 -22.11 -21.25 196.65
N THR A 661 -21.72 -21.69 195.44
CA THR A 661 -20.67 -21.32 194.44
C THR A 661 -20.99 -21.95 193.06
N GLY A 662 -20.45 -21.45 191.93
CA GLY A 662 -20.62 -22.10 190.60
C GLY A 662 -19.68 -21.59 189.50
N VAL A 663 -18.69 -22.41 189.09
CA VAL A 663 -17.56 -22.09 188.21
C VAL A 663 -17.45 -23.16 187.10
N GLU A 664 -16.88 -22.78 185.94
CA GLU A 664 -16.35 -23.65 184.86
C GLU A 664 -17.18 -24.84 184.35
N GLU A 665 -17.78 -24.71 183.16
CA GLU A 665 -17.57 -25.70 182.09
C GLU A 665 -17.96 -25.17 180.70
N LEU A 666 -17.58 -25.93 179.64
CA LEU A 666 -17.90 -25.73 178.22
C LEU A 666 -17.05 -24.78 177.36
N GLN A 667 -15.79 -24.53 177.76
CA GLN A 667 -14.71 -24.63 176.78
C GLN A 667 -14.51 -26.11 176.36
N ARG A 668 -15.36 -26.64 175.45
CA ARG A 668 -15.12 -27.83 174.56
C ARG A 668 -16.39 -28.36 173.83
N ARG A 669 -17.12 -27.51 173.11
CA ARG A 669 -18.03 -27.96 172.03
C ARG A 669 -17.76 -27.18 170.74
N ILE A 670 -16.53 -27.26 170.20
CA ILE A 670 -16.04 -28.36 169.34
C ILE A 670 -16.91 -28.51 168.07
N LYS A 671 -16.30 -28.08 166.95
CA LYS A 671 -16.19 -28.78 165.66
C LYS A 671 -17.40 -29.64 165.30
N ARG A 672 -18.36 -29.10 164.53
CA ARG A 672 -19.36 -29.94 163.87
C ARG A 672 -19.99 -29.43 162.57
N LEU A 673 -19.62 -28.27 162.04
CA LEU A 673 -20.15 -27.77 160.74
C LEU A 673 -19.04 -27.12 159.87
N GLU A 674 -17.86 -27.73 159.85
CA GLU A 674 -16.94 -27.68 158.70
C GLU A 674 -17.07 -29.03 157.95
N ALA A 675 -18.24 -29.30 157.39
CA ALA A 675 -18.53 -30.43 156.50
C ALA A 675 -19.91 -30.24 155.83
N GLU A 676 -20.11 -30.95 154.71
CA GLU A 676 -21.40 -31.21 154.04
C GLU A 676 -22.05 -30.06 153.24
N LEU A 677 -21.63 -29.96 151.96
CA LEU A 677 -22.43 -29.94 150.71
C LEU A 677 -21.63 -29.19 149.63
N GLU A 678 -20.87 -29.79 148.70
CA GLU A 678 -20.77 -31.15 148.15
C GLU A 678 -21.90 -31.65 147.23
N GLN A 679 -21.51 -32.29 146.11
CA GLN A 679 -22.30 -32.84 144.97
C GLN A 679 -22.98 -31.82 144.05
N ARG A 680 -22.91 -31.89 142.69
CA ARG A 680 -22.40 -32.84 141.65
C ARG A 680 -22.06 -31.99 140.39
N SER A 681 -21.35 -32.40 139.33
CA SER A 681 -20.61 -33.60 138.85
C SER A 681 -19.80 -33.14 137.59
N GLY A 682 -18.53 -33.51 137.36
CA GLY A 682 -18.09 -34.70 136.58
C GLY A 682 -18.07 -34.46 135.05
N VAL A 683 -17.13 -34.97 134.20
CA VAL A 683 -16.04 -35.97 134.37
C VAL A 683 -15.08 -36.00 133.13
N GLN A 684 -13.75 -36.12 133.34
CA GLN A 684 -12.69 -36.84 132.55
C GLN A 684 -12.32 -36.44 131.07
N GLN A 685 -11.02 -36.26 130.67
CA GLN A 685 -9.88 -37.19 130.35
C GLN A 685 -10.03 -37.98 129.01
N ALA A 686 -9.00 -38.49 128.30
CA ALA A 686 -7.55 -38.20 128.12
C ALA A 686 -6.95 -39.07 126.96
N ASP A 687 -5.71 -38.76 126.55
CA ASP A 687 -4.65 -39.62 125.94
C ASP A 687 -4.70 -40.39 124.58
N GLN A 688 -3.68 -40.07 123.77
CA GLN A 688 -2.73 -40.84 122.93
C GLN A 688 -3.01 -42.18 122.19
N LYS A 689 -2.48 -42.19 120.94
CA LYS A 689 -1.79 -43.29 120.18
C LYS A 689 -2.59 -44.49 119.64
N THR A 690 -2.64 -44.58 118.30
CA THR A 690 -2.14 -45.74 117.48
C THR A 690 -2.33 -45.49 115.97
N SER A 691 -1.74 -46.35 115.11
CA SER A 691 -1.97 -46.49 113.65
C SER A 691 -1.12 -45.64 112.67
N THR A 692 0.14 -46.06 112.52
CA THR A 692 1.09 -45.69 111.45
C THR A 692 0.63 -46.04 110.01
N LYS A 693 -0.62 -46.48 109.79
CA LYS A 693 -1.17 -46.73 108.44
C LYS A 693 -1.90 -45.51 107.86
N GLU A 694 -2.54 -44.69 108.70
CA GLU A 694 -3.17 -43.45 108.21
C GLU A 694 -2.13 -42.40 107.82
N GLU A 695 -0.99 -42.35 108.51
CA GLU A 695 0.12 -41.46 108.13
C GLU A 695 0.74 -41.86 106.78
N ILE A 696 0.85 -43.16 106.48
CA ILE A 696 1.32 -43.62 105.17
C ILE A 696 0.30 -43.30 104.07
N LEU A 697 -1.00 -43.48 104.31
CA LEU A 697 -2.03 -43.10 103.34
C LEU A 697 -2.08 -41.58 103.12
N ARG A 698 -2.02 -40.78 104.19
CA ARG A 698 -1.90 -39.31 104.08
C ARG A 698 -0.59 -38.88 103.42
N TRP A 699 0.52 -39.61 103.63
CA TRP A 699 1.79 -39.34 102.95
C TRP A 699 1.75 -39.73 101.47
N GLU A 700 1.12 -40.85 101.11
CA GLU A 700 0.88 -41.22 99.72
C GLU A 700 -0.06 -40.24 99.02
N GLU A 701 -1.12 -39.75 99.69
CA GLU A 701 -1.97 -38.69 99.17
C GLU A 701 -1.21 -37.37 99.05
N ASN A 702 -0.42 -36.96 100.05
CA ASN A 702 0.44 -35.78 99.94
C ASN A 702 1.46 -35.94 98.81
N LYS A 703 2.00 -37.13 98.58
CA LYS A 703 2.94 -37.43 97.50
C LYS A 703 2.26 -37.47 96.14
N LYS A 704 1.00 -37.94 96.06
CA LYS A 704 0.14 -37.84 94.86
C LYS A 704 -0.24 -36.38 94.58
N TRP A 705 -0.49 -35.56 95.60
CA TRP A 705 -0.74 -34.12 95.48
C TRP A 705 0.52 -33.33 95.14
N GLN A 706 1.69 -33.68 95.69
CA GLN A 706 3.00 -33.17 95.27
C GLN A 706 3.30 -33.54 93.83
N ALA A 707 3.15 -34.80 93.42
CA ALA A 707 3.34 -35.22 92.03
C ALA A 707 2.34 -34.54 91.06
N ARG A 708 1.10 -34.28 91.48
CA ARG A 708 0.15 -33.46 90.71
C ARG A 708 0.57 -31.99 90.64
N MET A 709 1.02 -31.39 91.75
CA MET A 709 1.53 -30.02 91.79
C MET A 709 2.83 -29.86 90.99
N GLU A 710 3.72 -30.85 90.98
CA GLU A 710 4.93 -30.89 90.17
C GLU A 710 4.61 -31.16 88.70
N SER A 711 3.63 -32.01 88.38
CA SER A 711 3.11 -32.16 87.01
C SER A 711 2.48 -30.86 86.50
N LEU A 712 1.71 -30.15 87.33
CA LEU A 712 1.13 -28.85 86.98
C LEU A 712 2.19 -27.75 86.90
N ARG A 713 3.20 -27.73 87.78
CA ARG A 713 4.36 -26.83 87.68
C ARG A 713 5.19 -27.09 86.43
N ASN A 714 5.42 -28.35 86.07
CA ASN A 714 6.14 -28.70 84.84
C ASN A 714 5.32 -28.29 83.61
N LYS A 715 4.01 -28.57 83.58
CA LYS A 715 3.11 -28.09 82.52
C LYS A 715 3.07 -26.56 82.43
N LEU A 716 3.05 -25.85 83.56
CA LEU A 716 3.12 -24.38 83.60
C LEU A 716 4.45 -23.90 83.05
N LYS A 717 5.57 -24.47 83.52
CA LYS A 717 6.93 -24.16 83.06
C LYS A 717 7.15 -24.46 81.59
N ASP A 718 6.51 -25.51 81.06
CA ASP A 718 6.55 -25.83 79.63
C ASP A 718 5.66 -24.87 78.83
N LYS A 719 4.52 -24.41 79.36
CA LYS A 719 3.71 -23.33 78.77
C LYS A 719 4.39 -21.96 78.84
N GLU A 720 5.18 -21.69 79.89
CA GLU A 720 6.04 -20.51 79.99
C GLU A 720 7.17 -20.57 78.94
N LYS A 721 7.82 -21.72 78.74
CA LYS A 721 8.79 -21.93 77.65
C LYS A 721 8.16 -21.78 76.26
N GLU A 722 6.94 -22.32 76.05
CA GLU A 722 6.20 -22.15 74.80
C GLU A 722 5.84 -20.67 74.58
N ALA A 723 5.40 -19.95 75.61
CA ALA A 723 5.13 -18.52 75.53
C ALA A 723 6.40 -17.70 75.26
N GLU A 724 7.53 -18.04 75.89
CA GLU A 724 8.85 -17.47 75.56
C GLU A 724 9.29 -17.79 74.13
N ALA A 725 9.04 -19.02 73.65
CA ALA A 725 9.38 -19.43 72.29
C ALA A 725 8.54 -18.68 71.25
N LEU A 726 7.23 -18.52 71.50
CA LEU A 726 6.33 -17.70 70.69
C LEU A 726 6.70 -16.21 70.75
N ALA A 727 7.11 -15.69 71.92
CA ALA A 727 7.59 -14.32 72.05
C ALA A 727 8.91 -14.11 71.29
N LYS A 728 9.83 -15.09 71.33
CA LYS A 728 11.07 -15.10 70.53
C LYS A 728 10.75 -15.17 69.03
N GLN A 729 9.83 -16.04 68.61
CA GLN A 729 9.36 -16.13 67.21
C GLN A 729 8.69 -14.82 66.74
N LEU A 730 7.89 -14.20 67.59
CA LEU A 730 7.22 -12.92 67.30
C LEU A 730 8.23 -11.75 67.24
N ASN A 731 9.28 -11.77 68.06
CA ASN A 731 10.39 -10.83 67.94
C ASN A 731 11.25 -11.10 66.70
N THR A 732 11.56 -12.36 66.35
CA THR A 732 12.27 -12.64 65.08
C THR A 732 11.42 -12.27 63.87
N LEU A 733 10.10 -12.45 63.91
CA LEU A 733 9.20 -11.98 62.85
C LEU A 733 9.18 -10.45 62.77
N LYS A 734 9.15 -9.73 63.90
CA LYS A 734 9.28 -8.25 63.92
C LYS A 734 10.64 -7.78 63.41
N GLU A 735 11.72 -8.46 63.76
CA GLU A 735 13.07 -8.17 63.23
C GLU A 735 13.18 -8.47 61.75
N LEU A 736 12.62 -9.57 61.27
CA LEU A 736 12.55 -9.90 59.84
C LEU A 736 11.69 -8.89 59.10
N TYR A 737 10.57 -8.44 59.66
CA TYR A 737 9.71 -7.41 59.07
C TYR A 737 10.41 -6.04 59.05
N SER A 738 11.12 -5.68 60.12
CA SER A 738 11.94 -4.46 60.19
C SER A 738 13.13 -4.52 59.22
N LYS A 739 13.77 -5.68 59.07
CA LYS A 739 14.80 -5.93 58.04
C LYS A 739 14.20 -5.85 56.65
N LEU A 740 13.00 -6.40 56.42
CA LEU A 740 12.31 -6.35 55.14
C LEU A 740 11.86 -4.93 54.77
N ASP A 741 11.38 -4.12 55.71
CA ASP A 741 11.06 -2.70 55.48
C ASP A 741 12.33 -1.84 55.32
N GLN A 742 13.42 -2.15 56.03
CA GLN A 742 14.73 -1.52 55.81
C GLN A 742 15.34 -1.92 54.45
N GLU A 743 15.26 -3.18 54.07
CA GLU A 743 15.66 -3.67 52.74
C GLU A 743 14.78 -3.07 51.66
N LYS A 744 13.46 -2.97 51.85
CA LYS A 744 12.54 -2.26 50.96
C LYS A 744 12.91 -0.79 50.84
N LEU A 745 13.25 -0.09 51.93
CA LEU A 745 13.75 1.29 51.89
C LEU A 745 15.11 1.41 51.19
N VAL A 746 16.04 0.46 51.41
CA VAL A 746 17.36 0.43 50.78
C VAL A 746 17.27 0.06 49.30
N LEU A 747 16.40 -0.87 48.92
CA LEU A 747 16.09 -1.24 47.55
C LEU A 747 15.35 -0.11 46.84
N GLN A 748 14.40 0.56 47.48
CA GLN A 748 13.72 1.75 46.93
C GLN A 748 14.67 2.95 46.79
N LYS A 749 15.70 3.06 47.63
CA LYS A 749 16.81 4.02 47.45
C LYS A 749 17.81 3.59 46.37
N LYS A 750 18.13 2.30 46.24
CA LYS A 750 19.00 1.75 45.18
C LYS A 750 18.35 1.85 43.80
N LEU A 751 17.05 1.53 43.68
CA LEU A 751 16.23 1.66 42.48
C LEU A 751 16.15 3.12 41.99
N LYS A 752 16.18 4.09 42.92
CA LYS A 752 16.28 5.53 42.62
C LYS A 752 17.72 6.03 42.37
N GLY A 753 18.74 5.25 42.72
CA GLY A 753 20.14 5.71 42.77
C GLY A 753 21.07 5.11 41.73
N ARG A 754 20.77 3.93 41.17
CA ARG A 754 21.58 3.32 40.11
C ARG A 754 20.76 2.28 39.33
N GLY A 755 20.47 2.56 38.07
CA GLY A 755 19.85 1.58 37.19
C GLY A 755 20.83 0.47 36.78
N VAL A 756 20.39 -0.79 36.83
CA VAL A 756 20.29 -1.76 35.72
C VAL A 756 19.63 -3.01 36.28
N THR A 757 18.36 -3.24 35.93
CA THR A 757 17.67 -4.55 36.03
C THR A 757 16.85 -4.76 34.76
N VAL A 758 16.37 -5.99 34.50
CA VAL A 758 15.73 -6.35 33.21
C VAL A 758 14.51 -5.50 32.86
N ASP A 759 13.74 -5.06 33.87
CA ASP A 759 12.62 -4.10 33.70
C ASP A 759 13.07 -2.72 33.23
N GLN A 760 14.36 -2.37 33.28
CA GLN A 760 14.88 -1.16 32.65
C GLN A 760 15.30 -1.38 31.19
N VAL A 761 15.49 -2.63 30.71
CA VAL A 761 15.69 -2.90 29.28
C VAL A 761 14.35 -3.12 28.57
N VAL A 762 13.40 -3.79 29.23
CA VAL A 762 12.00 -3.78 28.81
C VAL A 762 11.44 -2.36 28.95
N GLY A 763 11.72 -1.69 30.08
CA GLY A 763 11.30 -0.31 30.35
C GLY A 763 11.93 0.74 29.45
N THR A 764 13.22 0.64 29.07
CA THR A 764 13.76 1.53 28.03
C THR A 764 13.19 1.16 26.67
N ARG A 765 13.00 -0.11 26.32
CA ARG A 765 12.33 -0.47 25.06
C ARG A 765 10.87 -0.05 25.01
N THR A 766 10.13 -0.05 26.11
CA THR A 766 8.77 0.46 26.17
C THR A 766 8.73 1.97 26.27
N LEU A 767 9.70 2.64 26.91
CA LEU A 767 9.82 4.11 26.88
C LEU A 767 10.38 4.62 25.54
N GLU A 768 11.21 3.84 24.84
CA GLU A 768 11.67 4.10 23.48
C GLU A 768 10.53 3.83 22.52
N SER A 769 9.78 2.73 22.65
CA SER A 769 8.58 2.52 21.84
C SER A 769 7.45 3.49 22.17
N GLU A 770 7.28 3.92 23.42
CA GLU A 770 6.32 4.97 23.80
C GLU A 770 6.77 6.33 23.30
N ARG A 771 8.08 6.64 23.29
CA ARG A 771 8.63 7.84 22.64
C ARG A 771 8.52 7.77 21.13
N GLU A 772 8.75 6.63 20.50
CA GLU A 772 8.54 6.40 19.07
C GLU A 772 7.06 6.49 18.74
N ILE A 773 6.17 5.94 19.56
CA ILE A 773 4.71 6.06 19.42
C ILE A 773 4.28 7.51 19.64
N ASP A 774 4.84 8.24 20.59
CA ASP A 774 4.51 9.66 20.82
C ASP A 774 5.16 10.59 19.80
N GLU A 775 6.31 10.23 19.23
CA GLU A 775 6.91 10.87 18.06
C GLU A 775 6.13 10.53 16.79
N LEU A 776 5.57 9.33 16.65
CA LEU A 776 4.69 8.94 15.54
C LEU A 776 3.30 9.56 15.70
N LYS A 777 2.80 9.76 16.92
CA LYS A 777 1.60 10.57 17.20
C LYS A 777 1.85 12.05 16.95
N ARG A 778 3.02 12.60 17.32
CA ARG A 778 3.41 13.98 16.95
C ARG A 778 3.56 14.11 15.44
N ARG A 779 4.30 13.22 14.77
CA ARG A 779 4.41 13.18 13.31
C ARG A 779 3.06 12.98 12.64
N ASN A 780 2.16 12.16 13.18
CA ASN A 780 0.78 12.05 12.68
C ASN A 780 -0.01 13.33 12.94
N ALA A 781 0.10 13.99 14.09
CA ALA A 781 -0.55 15.27 14.34
C ALA A 781 0.00 16.38 13.43
N ASP A 782 1.31 16.40 13.19
CA ASP A 782 2.00 17.32 12.28
C ASP A 782 1.63 17.03 10.82
N LEU A 783 1.49 15.75 10.43
CA LEU A 783 1.04 15.32 9.11
C LEU A 783 -0.46 15.54 8.92
N GLU A 784 -1.29 15.33 9.94
CA GLU A 784 -2.71 15.68 9.95
C GLU A 784 -2.88 17.19 9.86
N GLN A 785 -2.06 17.97 10.56
CA GLN A 785 -2.03 19.43 10.46
C GLN A 785 -1.52 19.89 9.10
N GLN A 786 -0.50 19.25 8.52
CA GLN A 786 -0.07 19.51 7.14
C GLN A 786 -1.15 19.11 6.13
N ILE A 787 -1.83 17.97 6.30
CA ILE A 787 -2.96 17.55 5.47
C ILE A 787 -4.13 18.53 5.65
N LEU A 788 -4.34 19.10 6.83
CA LEU A 788 -5.39 20.09 7.10
C LEU A 788 -5.03 21.45 6.48
N ILE A 789 -3.77 21.87 6.52
CA ILE A 789 -3.24 23.04 5.80
C ILE A 789 -3.33 22.83 4.29
N ILE A 790 -2.90 21.68 3.76
CA ILE A 790 -2.99 21.34 2.34
C ILE A 790 -4.45 21.23 1.90
N ARG A 791 -5.35 20.67 2.73
CA ARG A 791 -6.80 20.66 2.46
C ARG A 791 -7.42 22.05 2.54
N GLN A 792 -6.96 22.93 3.42
CA GLN A 792 -7.36 24.34 3.43
C GLN A 792 -6.86 25.03 2.15
N GLN A 793 -5.61 24.84 1.75
CA GLN A 793 -5.03 25.37 0.51
C GLN A 793 -5.70 24.81 -0.77
N GLN A 794 -6.18 23.55 -0.74
CA GLN A 794 -6.97 22.94 -1.81
C GLN A 794 -8.47 23.34 -1.75
N ALA A 795 -8.97 23.78 -0.60
CA ALA A 795 -10.33 24.28 -0.42
C ALA A 795 -10.44 25.81 -0.63
N LEU A 796 -9.31 26.53 -0.68
CA LEU A 796 -9.27 27.88 -1.22
C LEU A 796 -9.66 27.83 -2.71
N PRO A 797 -10.50 28.77 -3.19
CA PRO A 797 -10.70 28.97 -4.62
C PRO A 797 -9.34 29.16 -5.32
N ARG A 798 -9.23 28.67 -6.56
CA ARG A 798 -7.99 28.81 -7.37
C ARG A 798 -7.45 30.24 -7.35
N ASP A 799 -8.35 31.22 -7.41
CA ASP A 799 -8.02 32.63 -7.44
C ASP A 799 -7.38 33.11 -6.13
N ALA A 800 -7.87 32.66 -4.95
CA ALA A 800 -7.29 33.01 -3.66
C ALA A 800 -5.90 32.37 -3.42
N ALA A 801 -5.70 31.13 -3.89
CA ALA A 801 -4.39 30.48 -3.84
C ALA A 801 -3.38 31.10 -4.83
N ILE A 802 -3.87 31.58 -5.98
CA ILE A 802 -3.07 32.37 -6.92
C ILE A 802 -2.75 33.74 -6.31
N GLU A 803 -3.71 34.43 -5.69
CA GLU A 803 -3.49 35.69 -4.99
C GLU A 803 -2.43 35.56 -3.90
N GLU A 804 -2.53 34.57 -3.00
CA GLU A 804 -1.53 34.33 -1.96
C GLU A 804 -0.14 34.04 -2.55
N MET A 805 -0.05 33.26 -3.64
CA MET A 805 1.20 33.02 -4.35
C MET A 805 1.74 34.26 -5.07
N THR A 806 0.89 35.11 -5.66
CA THR A 806 1.32 36.36 -6.29
C THR A 806 1.78 37.39 -5.26
N LEU A 807 1.12 37.50 -4.11
CA LEU A 807 1.57 38.33 -2.99
C LEU A 807 2.90 37.84 -2.41
N LYS A 808 3.09 36.52 -2.35
CA LYS A 808 4.36 35.91 -1.91
C LYS A 808 5.48 36.12 -2.93
N ASN A 809 5.20 36.03 -4.23
CA ASN A 809 6.13 36.37 -5.28
C ASN A 809 6.47 37.87 -5.26
N GLN A 810 5.48 38.76 -5.16
CA GLN A 810 5.70 40.22 -5.00
C GLN A 810 6.55 40.54 -3.77
N TYR A 811 6.32 39.87 -2.64
CA TYR A 811 7.16 40.04 -1.45
C TYR A 811 8.61 39.55 -1.66
N LEU A 812 8.80 38.46 -2.40
CA LEU A 812 10.13 37.94 -2.75
C LEU A 812 10.82 38.83 -3.80
N GLU A 813 10.09 39.39 -4.75
CA GLU A 813 10.54 40.38 -5.73
C GLU A 813 10.92 41.70 -5.05
N ASP A 814 10.09 42.25 -4.15
CA ASP A 814 10.42 43.44 -3.36
C ASP A 814 11.63 43.19 -2.45
N ARG A 815 11.80 41.97 -1.94
CA ARG A 815 12.96 41.61 -1.12
C ARG A 815 14.22 41.41 -1.96
N LEU A 816 14.10 40.85 -3.18
CA LEU A 816 15.18 40.82 -4.18
C LEU A 816 15.57 42.23 -4.58
N LEU A 817 14.63 43.09 -4.98
CA LEU A 817 14.85 44.50 -5.30
C LEU A 817 15.46 45.28 -4.12
N SER A 818 15.09 44.94 -2.88
CA SER A 818 15.70 45.54 -1.69
C SER A 818 17.15 45.08 -1.47
N LEU A 819 17.45 43.80 -1.72
CA LEU A 819 18.81 43.25 -1.67
C LEU A 819 19.67 43.78 -2.83
N GLU A 820 19.13 43.84 -4.05
CA GLU A 820 19.77 44.46 -5.21
C GLU A 820 20.04 45.95 -4.98
N ARG A 821 19.13 46.69 -4.34
CA ARG A 821 19.36 48.09 -3.92
C ARG A 821 20.41 48.23 -2.81
N GLN A 822 20.63 47.20 -1.99
CA GLN A 822 21.72 47.16 -1.02
C GLN A 822 23.05 46.87 -1.73
N MET A 823 23.09 45.85 -2.60
CA MET A 823 24.25 45.50 -3.42
C MET A 823 24.67 46.64 -4.36
N SER A 824 23.71 47.37 -4.95
CA SER A 824 23.96 48.52 -5.82
C SER A 824 24.43 49.77 -5.07
N LYS A 825 24.33 49.79 -3.73
CA LYS A 825 24.92 50.82 -2.87
C LYS A 825 26.34 50.47 -2.41
N GLU A 826 26.79 49.23 -2.61
CA GLU A 826 28.12 48.75 -2.22
C GLU A 826 28.97 48.35 -3.44
N GLN A 827 29.20 49.29 -4.37
CA GLN A 827 30.32 49.22 -5.32
C GLN A 827 30.90 50.61 -5.66
N PRO A 828 32.20 50.72 -6.00
CA PRO A 828 33.14 51.09 -4.94
C PRO A 828 33.88 52.41 -5.24
N SER A 829 33.72 53.40 -4.36
CA SER A 829 34.41 54.67 -4.45
C SER A 829 35.63 54.79 -3.51
N ARG A 830 36.80 54.53 -4.10
CA ARG A 830 38.13 55.07 -3.76
C ARG A 830 38.93 54.40 -2.60
N PRO A 831 40.23 54.09 -2.81
CA PRO A 831 41.04 53.38 -1.82
C PRO A 831 41.80 54.32 -0.86
N SER A 832 41.76 54.02 0.44
CA SER A 832 42.76 54.50 1.41
C SER A 832 42.91 53.56 2.62
N THR A 833 44.01 52.82 2.61
CA THR A 833 44.94 52.65 3.74
C THR A 833 44.38 52.65 5.17
N SER A 834 44.05 51.47 5.71
CA SER A 834 44.54 50.93 6.99
C SER A 834 43.98 49.52 7.10
N GLY A 835 44.75 48.45 7.19
CA GLY A 835 45.67 48.20 8.29
C GLY A 835 45.03 47.19 9.24
N ARG A 836 45.50 45.93 9.21
CA ARG A 836 45.26 44.87 10.21
C ARG A 836 43.88 44.17 10.19
N GLY A 837 43.64 43.31 9.19
CA GLY A 837 42.44 42.43 9.15
C GLY A 837 42.36 41.42 7.98
N SER A 838 43.48 40.91 7.47
CA SER A 838 43.51 40.27 6.13
C SER A 838 42.99 38.83 6.03
N SER A 839 42.70 38.13 7.13
CA SER A 839 42.27 36.72 7.08
C SER A 839 40.76 36.55 6.89
N THR A 840 39.94 37.38 7.52
CA THR A 840 38.47 37.19 7.55
C THR A 840 37.76 37.66 6.27
N SER A 841 38.23 38.75 5.64
CA SER A 841 37.61 39.27 4.41
C SER A 841 37.82 38.32 3.22
N SER A 842 39.06 37.84 3.01
CA SER A 842 39.38 36.89 1.94
C SER A 842 38.66 35.55 2.13
N GLN A 843 38.53 35.08 3.37
CA GLN A 843 37.81 33.85 3.68
C GLN A 843 36.32 33.97 3.38
N ARG A 844 35.70 35.11 3.72
CA ARG A 844 34.28 35.38 3.42
C ARG A 844 34.02 35.60 1.93
N GLU A 845 34.94 36.23 1.20
CA GLU A 845 34.87 36.38 -0.25
C GLU A 845 34.99 35.03 -0.97
N HIS A 846 35.84 34.12 -0.46
CA HIS A 846 35.99 32.76 -0.99
C HIS A 846 34.79 31.86 -0.64
N GLU A 847 34.18 32.04 0.53
CA GLU A 847 32.89 31.41 0.90
C GLU A 847 31.75 31.88 -0.02
N LEU A 848 31.64 33.18 -0.29
CA LEU A 848 30.65 33.72 -1.23
C LEU A 848 30.88 33.25 -2.67
N GLN A 849 32.12 33.13 -3.14
CA GLN A 849 32.43 32.50 -4.43
C GLN A 849 32.00 31.03 -4.45
N LYS A 850 32.21 30.28 -3.36
CA LYS A 850 31.82 28.87 -3.25
C LYS A 850 30.30 28.70 -3.21
N GLU A 851 29.57 29.61 -2.56
CA GLU A 851 28.11 29.64 -2.60
C GLU A 851 27.58 30.04 -3.99
N ASN A 852 28.20 31.01 -4.66
CA ASN A 852 27.83 31.39 -6.03
C ASN A 852 28.08 30.24 -7.02
N LEU A 853 29.17 29.49 -6.87
CA LEU A 853 29.44 28.27 -7.65
C LEU A 853 28.43 27.13 -7.36
N LYS A 854 27.94 27.00 -6.11
CA LYS A 854 26.84 26.08 -5.80
C LYS A 854 25.52 26.53 -6.41
N LEU A 855 25.13 27.79 -6.20
CA LEU A 855 23.88 28.34 -6.72
C LEU A 855 23.84 28.37 -8.24
N SER A 856 24.98 28.57 -8.92
CA SER A 856 25.06 28.45 -10.38
C SER A 856 24.98 27.00 -10.85
N ALA A 857 25.58 26.04 -10.14
CA ALA A 857 25.38 24.61 -10.41
C ALA A 857 23.93 24.16 -10.18
N GLU A 858 23.30 24.60 -9.08
CA GLU A 858 21.88 24.36 -8.78
C GLU A 858 20.96 25.02 -9.82
N ASN A 859 21.28 26.23 -10.30
CA ASN A 859 20.55 26.85 -11.42
C ASN A 859 20.72 26.09 -12.73
N LEU A 860 21.88 25.48 -12.98
CA LEU A 860 22.13 24.66 -14.17
C LEU A 860 21.36 23.35 -14.11
N GLU A 861 21.33 22.72 -12.93
CA GLU A 861 20.54 21.53 -12.64
C GLU A 861 19.02 21.80 -12.73
N LEU A 862 18.53 22.91 -12.15
CA LEU A 862 17.13 23.34 -12.27
C LEU A 862 16.74 23.68 -13.72
N ARG A 863 17.65 24.27 -14.51
CA ARG A 863 17.45 24.48 -15.95
C ARG A 863 17.39 23.15 -16.70
N PHE A 864 18.27 22.19 -16.38
CA PHE A 864 18.23 20.86 -16.98
C PHE A 864 16.93 20.12 -16.65
N GLN A 865 16.46 20.21 -15.40
CA GLN A 865 15.17 19.65 -14.97
C GLN A 865 13.98 20.36 -15.66
N LEU A 866 14.04 21.67 -15.89
CA LEU A 866 13.03 22.40 -16.68
C LEU A 866 13.06 22.03 -18.17
N GLU A 867 14.24 21.90 -18.76
CA GLU A 867 14.44 21.46 -20.16
C GLU A 867 13.89 20.04 -20.35
N GLN A 868 14.20 19.13 -19.43
CA GLN A 868 13.70 17.76 -19.40
C GLN A 868 12.17 17.74 -19.20
N ALA A 869 11.64 18.49 -18.23
CA ALA A 869 10.20 18.60 -18.01
C ALA A 869 9.47 19.18 -19.24
N ASN A 870 10.07 20.12 -19.97
CA ASN A 870 9.52 20.68 -21.21
C ASN A 870 9.58 19.70 -22.39
N GLN A 871 10.52 18.74 -22.40
CA GLN A 871 10.57 17.65 -23.39
C GLN A 871 9.61 16.51 -23.04
N ASP A 872 9.40 16.21 -21.76
CA ASP A 872 8.48 15.18 -21.29
C ASP A 872 7.01 15.66 -21.29
N LEU A 873 6.73 16.97 -21.16
CA LEU A 873 5.37 17.54 -21.12
C LEU A 873 4.53 17.27 -22.39
N PRO A 874 5.05 17.45 -23.62
CA PRO A 874 4.35 17.07 -24.84
C PRO A 874 4.06 15.57 -24.86
N ARG A 875 5.08 14.74 -24.64
CA ARG A 875 4.94 13.27 -24.62
C ARG A 875 3.91 12.78 -23.61
N LEU A 876 3.85 13.39 -22.43
CA LEU A 876 2.84 13.06 -21.40
C LEU A 876 1.44 13.59 -21.77
N LYS A 877 1.33 14.68 -22.52
CA LYS A 877 0.05 15.12 -23.09
C LYS A 877 -0.43 14.16 -24.16
N ASP A 878 0.44 13.76 -25.08
CA ASP A 878 0.15 12.80 -26.16
C ASP A 878 -0.33 11.47 -25.54
N GLN A 879 0.41 10.91 -24.58
CA GLN A 879 -0.02 9.71 -23.83
C GLN A 879 -1.37 9.88 -23.10
N VAL A 880 -1.66 11.07 -22.59
CA VAL A 880 -2.95 11.38 -21.94
C VAL A 880 -4.07 11.56 -22.99
N GLU A 881 -3.76 11.95 -24.22
CA GLU A 881 -4.72 11.98 -25.34
C GLU A 881 -4.97 10.56 -25.88
N ASP A 882 -3.94 9.75 -26.10
CA ASP A 882 -4.03 8.32 -26.43
C ASP A 882 -4.88 7.56 -25.41
N LEU A 883 -4.62 7.77 -24.10
CA LEU A 883 -5.40 7.14 -23.03
C LEU A 883 -6.85 7.66 -22.97
N LYS A 884 -7.12 8.92 -23.33
CA LYS A 884 -8.49 9.43 -23.46
C LYS A 884 -9.20 8.82 -24.66
N GLU A 885 -8.51 8.61 -25.76
CA GLU A 885 -9.04 8.00 -26.98
C GLU A 885 -9.35 6.52 -26.74
N MET A 886 -8.41 5.76 -26.16
CA MET A 886 -8.66 4.40 -25.67
C MET A 886 -9.84 4.36 -24.68
N CYS A 887 -9.95 5.31 -23.76
CA CYS A 887 -11.10 5.41 -22.85
C CYS A 887 -12.42 5.82 -23.54
N LYS A 888 -12.40 6.42 -24.74
CA LYS A 888 -13.60 6.63 -25.57
C LYS A 888 -13.97 5.33 -26.27
N VAL A 889 -13.02 4.68 -26.94
CA VAL A 889 -13.23 3.38 -27.61
C VAL A 889 -13.78 2.34 -26.62
N LEU A 890 -13.17 2.19 -25.45
CA LEU A 890 -13.66 1.27 -24.40
C LEU A 890 -15.07 1.63 -23.88
N LYS A 891 -15.48 2.91 -23.92
CA LYS A 891 -16.86 3.32 -23.58
C LYS A 891 -17.83 3.02 -24.71
N GLU A 892 -17.41 3.23 -25.96
CA GLU A 892 -18.20 2.91 -27.15
C GLU A 892 -18.40 1.40 -27.27
N GLU A 893 -17.33 0.61 -27.11
CA GLU A 893 -17.38 -0.86 -27.01
C GLU A 893 -18.26 -1.32 -25.85
N LYS A 894 -18.14 -0.69 -24.66
CA LYS A 894 -19.04 -0.98 -23.54
C LYS A 894 -20.50 -0.69 -23.89
N MET A 895 -20.80 0.44 -24.52
CA MET A 895 -22.16 0.78 -24.97
C MET A 895 -22.66 -0.15 -26.09
N ASP A 896 -21.76 -0.65 -26.93
CA ASP A 896 -22.04 -1.64 -27.97
C ASP A 896 -22.34 -3.01 -27.36
N ILE A 897 -21.58 -3.42 -26.34
CA ILE A 897 -21.78 -4.62 -25.54
C ILE A 897 -23.07 -4.50 -24.72
N GLU A 898 -23.38 -3.34 -24.14
CA GLU A 898 -24.65 -3.06 -23.44
C GLU A 898 -25.84 -3.07 -24.42
N ARG A 899 -25.70 -2.57 -25.65
CA ARG A 899 -26.72 -2.71 -26.72
C ARG A 899 -26.90 -4.17 -27.15
N LYS A 900 -25.81 -4.92 -27.34
CA LYS A 900 -25.84 -6.36 -27.67
C LYS A 900 -26.44 -7.20 -26.52
N LEU A 901 -26.12 -6.89 -25.27
CA LEU A 901 -26.71 -7.49 -24.06
C LEU A 901 -28.17 -7.06 -23.85
N GLY A 902 -28.56 -5.85 -24.26
CA GLY A 902 -29.96 -5.39 -24.28
C GLY A 902 -30.86 -6.33 -25.10
N ASN A 903 -30.37 -6.77 -26.26
CA ASN A 903 -31.06 -7.77 -27.09
C ASN A 903 -31.06 -9.19 -26.49
N VAL A 904 -30.12 -9.51 -25.59
CA VAL A 904 -30.06 -10.80 -24.86
C VAL A 904 -30.89 -10.76 -23.56
N ARG A 905 -31.21 -9.57 -23.03
CA ARG A 905 -31.94 -9.39 -21.75
C ARG A 905 -33.39 -9.92 -21.75
N GLY A 906 -33.91 -10.35 -22.89
CA GLY A 906 -35.21 -11.04 -23.02
C GLY A 906 -35.17 -12.57 -22.91
N SER A 907 -33.98 -13.19 -22.96
CA SER A 907 -33.81 -14.66 -23.01
C SER A 907 -32.80 -15.15 -21.97
N GLY A 908 -33.30 -15.55 -20.80
CA GLY A 908 -32.51 -16.36 -19.86
C GLY A 908 -32.16 -17.73 -20.45
N ARG A 909 -31.29 -18.49 -19.77
CA ARG A 909 -30.72 -19.81 -20.20
C ARG A 909 -31.72 -20.86 -20.72
N SER A 910 -33.03 -20.69 -20.55
CA SER A 910 -34.08 -21.56 -21.08
C SER A 910 -34.52 -21.23 -22.52
N GLY A 911 -34.11 -20.09 -23.10
CA GLY A 911 -34.61 -19.63 -24.41
C GLY A 911 -36.11 -19.31 -24.46
N LYS A 912 -36.75 -19.16 -23.29
CA LYS A 912 -38.17 -18.85 -23.11
C LYS A 912 -38.32 -17.43 -22.57
N THR A 913 -39.31 -16.73 -23.08
CA THR A 913 -39.66 -15.36 -22.65
C THR A 913 -40.29 -15.36 -21.26
N ILE A 914 -40.27 -14.22 -20.57
CA ILE A 914 -40.84 -14.07 -19.21
C ILE A 914 -42.29 -14.58 -19.12
N PRO A 915 -43.22 -14.27 -20.05
CA PRO A 915 -44.60 -14.78 -20.00
C PRO A 915 -44.72 -16.31 -20.14
N GLU A 916 -43.76 -16.96 -20.81
CA GLU A 916 -43.72 -18.42 -20.95
C GLU A 916 -43.20 -19.10 -19.68
N LEU A 917 -42.25 -18.47 -18.99
CA LEU A 917 -41.80 -18.89 -17.66
C LEU A 917 -42.93 -18.73 -16.63
N GLU A 918 -43.68 -17.63 -16.67
CA GLU A 918 -44.87 -17.43 -15.81
C GLU A 918 -45.94 -18.50 -16.06
N LYS A 919 -46.25 -18.82 -17.32
CA LYS A 919 -47.13 -19.96 -17.67
C LYS A 919 -46.60 -21.29 -17.15
N THR A 920 -45.29 -21.52 -17.24
CA THR A 920 -44.64 -22.75 -16.75
C THR A 920 -44.73 -22.85 -15.22
N ILE A 921 -44.51 -21.74 -14.51
CA ILE A 921 -44.65 -21.65 -13.04
C ILE A 921 -46.11 -21.85 -12.62
N ALA A 922 -47.09 -21.31 -13.35
CA ALA A 922 -48.51 -21.53 -13.08
C ALA A 922 -48.93 -23.00 -13.28
N LEU A 923 -48.37 -23.68 -14.28
CA LEU A 923 -48.54 -25.13 -14.48
C LEU A 923 -47.90 -25.93 -13.34
N MET A 924 -46.67 -25.60 -12.94
CA MET A 924 -46.00 -26.23 -11.80
C MET A 924 -46.77 -26.05 -10.50
N LYS A 925 -47.33 -24.86 -10.22
CA LYS A 925 -48.20 -24.62 -9.06
C LYS A 925 -49.41 -25.56 -9.05
N LYS A 926 -50.12 -25.71 -10.18
CA LYS A 926 -51.25 -26.65 -10.29
C LYS A 926 -50.86 -28.11 -10.07
N VAL A 927 -49.67 -28.52 -10.49
CA VAL A 927 -49.13 -29.87 -10.24
C VAL A 927 -48.79 -30.03 -8.75
N VAL A 928 -48.11 -29.06 -8.14
CA VAL A 928 -47.79 -29.07 -6.70
C VAL A 928 -49.05 -29.10 -5.85
N GLU A 929 -50.07 -28.30 -6.15
CA GLU A 929 -51.36 -28.32 -5.44
C GLU A 929 -52.11 -29.65 -5.61
N ARG A 930 -52.03 -30.29 -6.79
CA ARG A 930 -52.62 -31.63 -7.01
C ARG A 930 -51.89 -32.68 -6.16
N VAL A 931 -50.56 -32.68 -6.18
CA VAL A 931 -49.73 -33.59 -5.38
C VAL A 931 -49.92 -33.34 -3.88
N GLN A 932 -50.06 -32.10 -3.44
CA GLN A 932 -50.37 -31.77 -2.04
C GLN A 932 -51.74 -32.33 -1.63
N ARG A 933 -52.78 -32.14 -2.45
CA ARG A 933 -54.12 -32.73 -2.19
C ARG A 933 -54.11 -34.26 -2.20
N GLU A 934 -53.36 -34.90 -3.09
CA GLU A 934 -53.17 -36.35 -3.07
C GLU A 934 -52.44 -36.81 -1.80
N ASN A 935 -51.38 -36.12 -1.40
CA ASN A 935 -50.59 -36.44 -0.20
C ASN A 935 -51.38 -36.18 1.11
N GLU A 936 -52.26 -35.17 1.14
CA GLU A 936 -53.24 -34.97 2.21
C GLU A 936 -54.29 -36.09 2.24
N SER A 937 -54.79 -36.52 1.07
CA SER A 937 -55.73 -37.65 0.99
C SER A 937 -55.10 -38.97 1.45
N LEU A 938 -53.80 -39.18 1.20
CA LEU A 938 -53.04 -40.35 1.66
C LEU A 938 -52.67 -40.28 3.15
N LYS A 939 -52.63 -39.09 3.75
CA LYS A 939 -52.47 -38.90 5.20
C LYS A 939 -53.75 -39.19 5.99
N MET A 940 -54.92 -39.15 5.35
CA MET A 940 -56.17 -39.62 5.96
C MET A 940 -56.12 -41.16 6.04
N GLY A 941 -56.05 -41.69 7.25
CA GLY A 941 -55.93 -43.13 7.48
C GLY A 941 -57.08 -43.95 6.85
N PRO A 942 -56.89 -45.25 6.53
CA PRO A 942 -57.83 -46.04 5.73
C PRO A 942 -59.29 -46.03 6.22
N SER A 943 -59.49 -45.92 7.54
CA SER A 943 -60.80 -45.84 8.17
C SER A 943 -61.58 -44.56 7.78
N ALA A 944 -60.90 -43.41 7.72
CA ALA A 944 -61.53 -42.13 7.37
C ALA A 944 -61.96 -42.10 5.90
N LEU A 945 -61.08 -42.55 4.98
CA LEU A 945 -61.40 -42.66 3.56
C LEU A 945 -62.53 -43.66 3.28
N ALA A 946 -62.62 -44.75 4.04
CA ALA A 946 -63.74 -45.68 3.96
C ALA A 946 -65.05 -45.05 4.46
N GLN A 947 -65.00 -44.26 5.53
CA GLN A 947 -66.18 -43.62 6.12
C GLN A 947 -66.73 -42.50 5.23
N ASP A 948 -65.88 -41.70 4.58
CA ASP A 948 -66.34 -40.66 3.65
C ASP A 948 -66.78 -41.23 2.29
N ARG A 949 -66.18 -42.33 1.81
CA ARG A 949 -66.73 -43.08 0.67
C ARG A 949 -68.09 -43.70 0.99
N MET A 950 -68.28 -44.24 2.19
CA MET A 950 -69.59 -44.72 2.67
C MET A 950 -70.64 -43.59 2.68
N LYS A 951 -70.30 -42.39 3.19
CA LYS A 951 -71.21 -41.23 3.15
C LYS A 951 -71.52 -40.77 1.72
N ALA A 952 -70.52 -40.74 0.83
CA ALA A 952 -70.74 -40.39 -0.58
C ALA A 952 -71.69 -41.38 -1.26
N VAL A 953 -71.49 -42.69 -1.05
CA VAL A 953 -72.36 -43.75 -1.57
C VAL A 953 -73.74 -43.74 -0.90
N GLN A 954 -73.86 -43.33 0.37
CA GLN A 954 -75.17 -43.11 1.01
C GLN A 954 -75.93 -41.94 0.38
N LEU A 955 -75.28 -40.79 0.16
CA LEU A 955 -75.85 -39.63 -0.53
C LEU A 955 -76.20 -39.91 -2.00
N GLU A 956 -75.46 -40.81 -2.66
CA GLU A 956 -75.76 -41.23 -4.03
C GLU A 956 -76.95 -42.21 -4.06
N ASN A 957 -77.06 -43.13 -3.09
CA ASN A 957 -78.24 -43.98 -2.92
C ASN A 957 -79.50 -43.19 -2.50
N GLU A 958 -79.36 -42.10 -1.74
CA GLU A 958 -80.46 -41.17 -1.43
C GLU A 958 -80.95 -40.36 -2.65
N LYS A 959 -80.15 -40.29 -3.73
CA LYS A 959 -80.56 -39.70 -5.02
C LYS A 959 -81.12 -40.72 -6.01
N ILE A 960 -81.01 -42.01 -5.72
CA ILE A 960 -81.47 -43.13 -6.57
C ILE A 960 -82.78 -43.73 -6.01
N LYS A 961 -83.15 -43.40 -4.77
CA LYS A 961 -84.49 -43.56 -4.21
C LYS A 961 -85.39 -42.37 -4.54
#